data_AF-A0A8I6RXP1-F1
#
_entry.id   AF-A0A8I6RXP1-F1
#
_cell.length_a   1.000
_cell.length_b   1.000
_cell.length_c   1.000
_cell.angle_alpha   90.00
_cell.angle_beta   90.00
_cell.angle_gamma   90.00
#
_symmetry.space_group_name_H-M   'P 1'
#
loop_
_entity.id
_entity.type
_entity.pdbx_description
1 polymer ?
#
loop_
_entity_poly.entity_id
_entity_poly.type
_entity_poly.pdbx_seq_one_letter_code
_entity_poly.pdbx_strand_id
1 'polypeptide(L)'
;MTTKTDIEEFLESPLVTWFKSCLNNPDRLSDYEDLADGNLIYEVFLLIDPEPLHHGITTSLGNATIRTKNFECITKNIKTLYEEELGQLVVVLPDPIKIGREPDSKEGIEQLQLLLMLLLGCAVQCPNKQLFIERIKELPVDAQHSLVDCIKRVTESQEIVLVPELSENVPVTLFLGHIRRLIKQRDFYFQVSYEEKSKQSTGNLSSVPGSESQHLAVELADWKSKLRKLRQDVEEKSEALSEAKDELEYNKALVTKLKTEVNELKTEARVGKAYRDEADALREKAERAERLETEVCKYREKLSDLEYYKSRVEELRQDKRILEETREMLEEQLARARSRVDYTLELETKLLDHKQTINDLSLERDATQERLQQLFEENAQLTLLSKSALNSDKTLLDPEETSVSGGENSLCEQLSNNAQGRALKLELENKRLAQTLESLQEATLHQTNERLLQLEKDKKKLSLQVEELEEAKKKLTSHISELEATVKNAQKDTKKMQDLRDSLQTQLQLKIEEVETVQREKGRMELRIKEAEETIEALKAREILVDETLELKAKLSNSDREVSRLKNALEGKAVNIDRLQCELDNSLKEKSQISRQLEEANNQVFRLVEIEKSWKDLNSRYEVDKATIETLQSDLVAEKMINRKLRDSLESPGFASEELNEGFIEKIFSNADILGAVKEKLAENEGESKLNQSKELQEENARLSVSLSTLQSQVQSLTAQHTAQKLANSQLVAEKEEINKHLESLREQHQQLLLDQLTMQGLHETLTTQYEQLSVGREATKAEIKLAKTEIRSLKEINEGLEARVHLLTQEIKRLSSDENCLSNLRAEHSKLKEDFRKLFTSHDKLKSEYKTAQEEYKNMKVEVRNLTVSQTELHAELTTRIETNLHLEDQLADYKTENECLKQVKSTLEEERKSLMKHVTILLDQYRELLHHSLDDKDHFHAEEKLLRDQFNSICRQKEKLEEKIMEQIINSRSSNKKKSFGANLVRRVRKAGSELINKSRRSWHEDPMKTNLQGTGGGGGGTDSDTSLEDVRSRQDSLSGLGSAGTRRTVYLSGDENSASTNDHDDKSYSNINDVPRSSTPQQDPSVLVYNRVTVRNSDNQSIHSNSSPAKSQHQSLKHNEVWCEYGSI
;
A
#
# COMPACT_ATOMS: atom_id res chain seq x y z
N MET A 1 -4.69 59.23 27.45
CA MET A 1 -4.51 58.67 28.80
C MET A 1 -5.75 57.88 29.12
N THR A 2 -5.57 56.58 29.22
CA THR A 2 -6.47 55.64 29.91
C THR A 2 -6.62 56.05 31.37
N THR A 3 -7.76 55.72 31.95
CA THR A 3 -8.01 55.81 33.38
C THR A 3 -7.46 54.55 34.06
N LYS A 4 -7.11 54.63 35.36
CA LYS A 4 -6.61 53.47 36.11
C LYS A 4 -7.62 52.31 36.10
N THR A 5 -8.90 52.67 36.10
CA THR A 5 -10.07 51.80 35.94
C THR A 5 -10.10 50.99 34.63
N ASP A 6 -9.58 51.50 33.49
CA ASP A 6 -9.54 50.72 32.24
C ASP A 6 -8.60 49.50 32.36
N ILE A 7 -7.53 49.62 33.14
CA ILE A 7 -6.55 48.53 33.39
C ILE A 7 -7.07 47.57 34.45
N GLU A 8 -7.73 48.10 35.49
CA GLU A 8 -8.37 47.31 36.54
C GLU A 8 -9.49 46.43 35.97
N GLU A 9 -10.39 46.99 35.14
CA GLU A 9 -11.44 46.25 34.42
C GLU A 9 -10.86 45.15 33.50
N PHE A 10 -9.72 45.41 32.84
CA PHE A 10 -9.07 44.40 32.02
C PHE A 10 -8.44 43.26 32.85
N LEU A 11 -7.79 43.58 33.98
CA LEU A 11 -7.19 42.57 34.87
C LEU A 11 -8.25 41.71 35.60
N GLU A 12 -9.43 42.27 35.87
CA GLU A 12 -10.59 41.54 36.40
C GLU A 12 -11.38 40.79 35.31
N SER A 13 -11.04 40.98 34.03
CA SER A 13 -11.79 40.36 32.93
C SER A 13 -11.76 38.81 32.98
N PRO A 14 -12.82 38.14 32.48
CA PRO A 14 -12.85 36.67 32.35
C PRO A 14 -11.65 36.07 31.61
N LEU A 15 -11.08 36.82 30.66
CA LEU A 15 -9.95 36.38 29.84
C LEU A 15 -8.63 36.40 30.62
N VAL A 16 -8.39 37.44 31.43
CA VAL A 16 -7.24 37.48 32.35
C VAL A 16 -7.45 36.51 33.51
N THR A 17 -8.69 36.33 33.98
CA THR A 17 -9.05 35.34 35.01
C THR A 17 -8.75 33.90 34.55
N TRP A 18 -9.14 33.53 33.32
CA TRP A 18 -8.72 32.27 32.69
C TRP A 18 -7.20 32.17 32.60
N PHE A 19 -6.54 33.23 32.12
CA PHE A 19 -5.09 33.24 31.98
C PHE A 19 -4.37 33.00 33.32
N LYS A 20 -4.84 33.59 34.43
CA LYS A 20 -4.32 33.32 35.78
C LYS A 20 -4.47 31.85 36.19
N SER A 21 -5.56 31.18 35.82
CA SER A 21 -5.76 29.74 36.11
C SER A 21 -4.76 28.83 35.39
N CYS A 22 -4.22 29.27 34.24
CA CYS A 22 -3.20 28.55 33.48
C CYS A 22 -1.80 28.62 34.12
N LEU A 23 -1.56 29.54 35.06
CA LEU A 23 -0.26 29.69 35.73
C LEU A 23 -0.09 28.68 36.87
N ASN A 24 1.13 28.14 37.01
CA ASN A 24 1.50 27.26 38.14
C ASN A 24 1.44 27.95 39.52
N ASN A 25 1.42 29.29 39.53
CA ASN A 25 1.10 30.11 40.70
C ASN A 25 0.38 31.39 40.22
N PRO A 26 -0.93 31.56 40.49
CA PRO A 26 -1.70 32.74 40.08
C PRO A 26 -1.16 34.07 40.62
N ASP A 27 -0.52 34.06 41.81
CA ASP A 27 0.03 35.26 42.46
C ASP A 27 1.20 35.89 41.68
N ARG A 28 1.72 35.20 40.66
CA ARG A 28 2.73 35.72 39.74
C ARG A 28 2.18 36.75 38.74
N LEU A 29 0.86 36.89 38.61
CA LEU A 29 0.23 37.97 37.87
C LEU A 29 -0.42 38.94 38.87
N SER A 30 0.44 39.76 39.47
CA SER A 30 0.10 40.70 40.55
C SER A 30 -0.31 42.06 40.01
N ASP A 31 0.48 42.64 39.12
CA ASP A 31 0.27 43.94 38.47
C ASP A 31 0.14 43.80 36.94
N TYR A 32 -0.29 44.86 36.26
CA TYR A 32 -0.45 44.87 34.80
C TYR A 32 0.87 44.62 34.04
N GLU A 33 1.99 45.11 34.56
CA GLU A 33 3.32 44.93 33.95
C GLU A 33 3.77 43.46 33.92
N ASP A 34 3.33 42.62 34.86
CA ASP A 34 3.60 41.17 34.83
C ASP A 34 3.01 40.50 33.57
N LEU A 35 1.90 41.06 33.05
CA LEU A 35 1.25 40.64 31.79
C LEU A 35 1.88 41.34 30.58
N ALA A 36 2.15 42.65 30.71
CA ALA A 36 2.68 43.48 29.63
C ALA A 36 4.15 43.16 29.28
N ASP A 37 4.91 42.47 30.14
CA ASP A 37 6.24 41.96 29.77
C ASP A 37 6.17 40.75 28.80
N GLY A 38 5.02 40.09 28.69
CA GLY A 38 4.79 38.93 27.81
C GLY A 38 5.40 37.61 28.30
N ASN A 39 6.29 37.62 29.30
CA ASN A 39 6.94 36.43 29.85
C ASN A 39 5.93 35.35 30.29
N LEU A 40 4.91 35.72 31.07
CA LEU A 40 3.88 34.78 31.51
C LEU A 40 3.04 34.25 30.34
N ILE A 41 2.82 35.09 29.31
CA ILE A 41 2.01 34.73 28.14
C ILE A 41 2.72 33.66 27.32
N TYR A 42 4.05 33.73 27.22
CA TYR A 42 4.88 32.67 26.64
C TYR A 42 4.94 31.42 27.52
N GLU A 43 4.94 31.54 28.86
CA GLU A 43 4.87 30.38 29.76
C GLU A 43 3.56 29.59 29.55
N VAL A 44 2.41 30.28 29.40
CA VAL A 44 1.14 29.63 29.05
C VAL A 44 1.15 29.10 27.62
N PHE A 45 1.80 29.79 26.66
CA PHE A 45 1.97 29.26 25.30
C PHE A 45 2.71 27.92 25.29
N LEU A 46 3.77 27.76 26.09
CA LEU A 46 4.54 26.51 26.20
C LEU A 46 3.74 25.33 26.79
N LEU A 47 2.58 25.57 27.42
CA LEU A 47 1.65 24.52 27.84
C LEU A 47 0.73 24.07 26.68
N ILE A 48 0.55 24.93 25.67
CA ILE A 48 -0.28 24.69 24.48
C ILE A 48 0.57 24.00 23.39
N ASP A 49 1.77 24.52 23.15
CA ASP A 49 2.78 24.01 22.21
C ASP A 49 4.18 24.02 22.89
N PRO A 50 4.71 22.84 23.26
CA PRO A 50 6.03 22.73 23.90
C PRO A 50 7.26 22.86 22.97
N GLU A 51 7.10 22.83 21.64
CA GLU A 51 8.22 22.80 20.68
C GLU A 51 8.14 23.99 19.66
N PRO A 52 7.95 25.26 20.11
CA PRO A 52 7.59 26.39 19.24
C PRO A 52 8.66 26.82 18.23
N LEU A 53 8.22 27.31 17.07
CA LEU A 53 9.12 27.74 15.99
C LEU A 53 10.00 28.94 16.38
N HIS A 54 9.47 29.94 17.09
CA HIS A 54 10.24 31.10 17.55
C HIS A 54 10.47 31.09 19.06
N HIS A 55 11.72 31.40 19.44
CA HIS A 55 12.21 31.41 20.81
C HIS A 55 12.81 32.78 21.15
N GLY A 56 13.11 33.04 22.43
CA GLY A 56 13.95 34.18 22.86
C GLY A 56 13.27 35.27 23.70
N ILE A 57 12.12 34.98 24.32
CA ILE A 57 11.46 35.88 25.28
C ILE A 57 12.40 36.22 26.44
N THR A 58 12.50 37.51 26.76
CA THR A 58 13.40 38.02 27.82
C THR A 58 12.66 39.08 28.63
N THR A 59 12.75 39.04 29.97
CA THR A 59 12.16 40.06 30.86
C THR A 59 12.58 41.46 30.40
N SER A 60 11.62 42.35 30.17
CA SER A 60 11.86 43.67 29.58
C SER A 60 12.35 44.68 30.60
N LEU A 61 11.94 44.55 31.87
CA LEU A 61 12.19 45.53 32.94
C LEU A 61 11.69 46.94 32.56
N GLY A 62 10.52 47.01 31.91
CA GLY A 62 9.91 48.24 31.37
C GLY A 62 10.48 48.70 30.02
N ASN A 63 11.41 47.95 29.40
CA ASN A 63 11.98 48.33 28.11
C ASN A 63 11.01 48.00 26.97
N ALA A 64 10.30 49.02 26.49
CA ALA A 64 9.38 48.95 25.35
C ALA A 64 9.93 48.24 24.10
N THR A 65 11.24 48.31 23.83
CA THR A 65 11.85 47.62 22.68
C THR A 65 11.96 46.12 22.90
N ILE A 66 12.17 45.68 24.15
CA ILE A 66 12.18 44.27 24.53
C ILE A 66 10.73 43.74 24.58
N ARG A 67 9.78 44.48 25.18
CA ARG A 67 8.34 44.12 25.14
C ARG A 67 7.85 43.94 23.69
N THR A 68 8.19 44.87 22.80
CA THR A 68 7.85 44.75 21.36
C THR A 68 8.36 43.43 20.76
N LYS A 69 9.62 43.05 21.02
CA LYS A 69 10.21 41.79 20.54
C LYS A 69 9.57 40.55 21.17
N ASN A 70 9.24 40.60 22.46
CA ASN A 70 8.54 39.52 23.15
C ASN A 70 7.18 39.26 22.48
N PHE A 71 6.37 40.30 22.31
CA PHE A 71 5.07 40.17 21.64
C PHE A 71 5.18 39.83 20.16
N GLU A 72 6.22 40.27 19.46
CA GLU A 72 6.44 39.88 18.06
C GLU A 72 6.71 38.38 17.95
N CYS A 73 7.50 37.81 18.87
CA CYS A 73 7.76 36.38 18.97
C CYS A 73 6.49 35.58 19.34
N ILE A 74 5.76 35.98 20.39
CA ILE A 74 4.51 35.33 20.82
C ILE A 74 3.45 35.38 19.70
N THR A 75 3.28 36.54 19.05
CA THR A 75 2.29 36.72 17.96
C THR A 75 2.63 35.87 16.75
N LYS A 76 3.91 35.71 16.40
CA LYS A 76 4.34 34.80 15.33
C LYS A 76 4.06 33.34 15.69
N ASN A 77 4.39 32.89 16.90
CA ASN A 77 4.11 31.51 17.33
C ASN A 77 2.60 31.20 17.32
N ILE A 78 1.75 32.12 17.82
CA ILE A 78 0.30 32.00 17.75
C ILE A 78 -0.16 31.89 16.28
N LYS A 79 0.36 32.74 15.38
CA LYS A 79 0.03 32.71 13.95
C LYS A 79 0.43 31.37 13.29
N THR A 80 1.65 30.90 13.54
CA THR A 80 2.16 29.60 13.06
C THR A 80 1.29 28.44 13.57
N LEU A 81 0.92 28.44 14.85
CA LEU A 81 0.07 27.41 15.43
C LEU A 81 -1.34 27.38 14.80
N TYR A 82 -1.92 28.54 14.45
CA TYR A 82 -3.15 28.58 13.67
C TYR A 82 -2.96 28.09 12.23
N GLU A 83 -1.96 28.60 11.50
CA GLU A 83 -1.83 28.39 10.05
C GLU A 83 -1.23 27.04 9.65
N GLU A 84 -0.27 26.52 10.42
CA GLU A 84 0.49 25.30 10.08
C GLU A 84 -0.09 24.06 10.78
N GLU A 85 -0.42 24.14 12.07
CA GLU A 85 -0.95 23.00 12.86
C GLU A 85 -2.48 22.91 12.84
N LEU A 86 -3.20 24.02 13.01
CA LEU A 86 -4.68 24.02 12.99
C LEU A 86 -5.27 24.19 11.58
N GLY A 87 -4.48 24.62 10.58
CA GLY A 87 -4.93 24.86 9.20
C GLY A 87 -5.91 26.03 9.04
N GLN A 88 -5.89 27.00 9.95
CA GLN A 88 -6.81 28.14 10.06
C GLN A 88 -6.10 29.46 9.77
N LEU A 89 -6.77 30.40 9.10
CA LEU A 89 -6.17 31.68 8.70
C LEU A 89 -6.54 32.80 9.68
N VAL A 90 -5.56 33.38 10.38
CA VAL A 90 -5.80 34.53 11.26
C VAL A 90 -5.94 35.82 10.44
N VAL A 91 -7.14 36.40 10.44
CA VAL A 91 -7.50 37.62 9.68
C VAL A 91 -7.21 38.90 10.47
N VAL A 92 -7.17 38.81 11.81
CA VAL A 92 -6.83 39.94 12.69
C VAL A 92 -5.79 39.50 13.72
N LEU A 93 -4.55 39.91 13.49
CA LEU A 93 -3.44 39.73 14.43
C LEU A 93 -3.28 40.98 15.32
N PRO A 94 -2.88 40.81 16.59
CA PRO A 94 -2.55 41.92 17.47
C PRO A 94 -1.25 42.62 17.03
N ASP A 95 -1.18 43.94 17.22
CA ASP A 95 -0.02 44.77 16.88
C ASP A 95 1.05 44.74 18.01
N PRO A 96 2.20 44.08 17.83
CA PRO A 96 3.23 43.97 18.89
C PRO A 96 3.89 45.29 19.23
N ILE A 97 3.89 46.27 18.31
CA ILE A 97 4.51 47.57 18.49
C ILE A 97 3.65 48.42 19.44
N LYS A 98 2.31 48.31 19.34
CA LYS A 98 1.39 48.98 20.26
C LYS A 98 1.50 48.42 21.68
N ILE A 99 1.38 47.10 21.84
CA ILE A 99 1.51 46.47 23.17
C ILE A 99 2.91 46.74 23.75
N GLY A 100 3.97 46.66 22.94
CA GLY A 100 5.33 46.89 23.42
C GLY A 100 5.60 48.33 23.88
N ARG A 101 5.16 49.33 23.11
CA ARG A 101 5.46 50.75 23.36
C ARG A 101 4.49 51.41 24.33
N GLU A 102 3.20 51.15 24.19
CA GLU A 102 2.13 51.85 24.91
C GLU A 102 1.12 50.84 25.50
N PRO A 103 1.56 49.85 26.32
CA PRO A 103 0.68 48.79 26.83
C PRO A 103 -0.48 49.34 27.66
N ASP A 104 -0.23 50.40 28.44
CA ASP A 104 -1.24 51.04 29.30
C ASP A 104 -2.35 51.72 28.49
N SER A 105 -2.09 52.04 27.20
CA SER A 105 -3.07 52.73 26.35
C SER A 105 -4.27 51.84 26.04
N LYS A 106 -5.43 52.46 25.79
CA LYS A 106 -6.65 51.71 25.43
C LYS A 106 -6.43 50.80 24.21
N GLU A 107 -5.69 51.28 23.20
CA GLU A 107 -5.34 50.45 22.05
C GLU A 107 -4.38 49.31 22.44
N GLY A 108 -3.42 49.54 23.33
CA GLY A 108 -2.52 48.51 23.87
C GLY A 108 -3.27 47.41 24.62
N ILE A 109 -4.20 47.78 25.50
CA ILE A 109 -5.11 46.86 26.22
C ILE A 109 -5.96 46.07 25.22
N GLU A 110 -6.57 46.73 24.22
CA GLU A 110 -7.35 46.06 23.18
C GLU A 110 -6.52 45.07 22.34
N GLN A 111 -5.24 45.38 22.04
CA GLN A 111 -4.33 44.45 21.38
C GLN A 111 -3.93 43.28 22.28
N LEU A 112 -3.70 43.52 23.58
CA LEU A 112 -3.35 42.48 24.55
C LEU A 112 -4.54 41.54 24.83
N GLN A 113 -5.77 42.07 24.85
CA GLN A 113 -7.01 41.30 24.90
C GLN A 113 -7.17 40.42 23.66
N LEU A 114 -6.89 40.94 22.45
CA LEU A 114 -6.89 40.15 21.22
C LEU A 114 -5.83 39.03 21.25
N LEU A 115 -4.62 39.31 21.74
CA LEU A 115 -3.55 38.33 21.89
C LEU A 115 -3.97 37.18 22.83
N LEU A 116 -4.53 37.49 24.00
CA LEU A 116 -5.01 36.49 24.95
C LEU A 116 -6.22 35.70 24.41
N MET A 117 -7.10 36.33 23.61
CA MET A 117 -8.25 35.64 23.01
C MET A 117 -7.83 34.68 21.90
N LEU A 118 -6.81 35.04 21.10
CA LEU A 118 -6.19 34.11 20.15
C LEU A 118 -5.46 32.97 20.88
N LEU A 119 -4.74 33.25 21.98
CA LEU A 119 -4.10 32.25 22.83
C LEU A 119 -5.12 31.26 23.43
N LEU A 120 -6.27 31.75 23.90
CA LEU A 120 -7.40 30.93 24.35
C LEU A 120 -7.93 30.02 23.23
N GLY A 121 -8.07 30.55 22.01
CA GLY A 121 -8.47 29.76 20.85
C GLY A 121 -7.44 28.70 20.43
N CYS A 122 -6.14 28.93 20.65
CA CYS A 122 -5.12 27.89 20.53
C CYS A 122 -5.29 26.83 21.65
N ALA A 123 -5.45 27.29 22.89
CA ALA A 123 -5.54 26.44 24.08
C ALA A 123 -6.72 25.45 24.05
N VAL A 124 -7.88 25.86 23.52
CA VAL A 124 -9.04 24.97 23.39
C VAL A 124 -9.05 24.11 22.13
N GLN A 125 -8.09 24.29 21.21
CA GLN A 125 -7.98 23.52 19.96
C GLN A 125 -6.78 22.56 19.93
N CYS A 126 -5.69 22.85 20.65
CA CYS A 126 -4.45 22.07 20.68
C CYS A 126 -4.62 20.61 21.17
N PRO A 127 -3.61 19.74 21.02
CA PRO A 127 -3.69 18.35 21.49
C PRO A 127 -4.01 18.21 22.99
N ASN A 128 -3.50 19.13 23.82
CA ASN A 128 -3.68 19.13 25.27
C ASN A 128 -4.96 19.86 25.74
N LYS A 129 -5.87 20.25 24.83
CA LYS A 129 -7.02 21.14 25.11
C LYS A 129 -7.89 20.78 26.31
N GLN A 130 -7.97 19.50 26.67
CA GLN A 130 -8.72 19.04 27.84
C GLN A 130 -8.25 19.76 29.13
N LEU A 131 -6.94 19.95 29.32
CA LEU A 131 -6.33 20.62 30.46
C LEU A 131 -6.76 22.09 30.60
N PHE A 132 -7.04 22.75 29.48
CA PHE A 132 -7.51 24.14 29.43
C PHE A 132 -9.03 24.23 29.55
N ILE A 133 -9.76 23.25 28.98
CA ILE A 133 -11.22 23.12 29.09
C ILE A 133 -11.63 22.79 30.54
N GLU A 134 -10.83 22.01 31.27
CA GLU A 134 -11.02 21.74 32.71
C GLU A 134 -10.81 23.01 33.53
N ARG A 135 -9.70 23.72 33.34
CA ARG A 135 -9.47 25.03 33.95
C ARG A 135 -10.60 26.03 33.71
N ILE A 136 -11.16 26.07 32.50
CA ILE A 136 -12.31 26.94 32.19
C ILE A 136 -13.55 26.53 33.02
N LYS A 137 -13.81 25.24 33.22
CA LYS A 137 -14.95 24.76 34.05
C LYS A 137 -14.78 25.05 35.54
N GLU A 138 -13.55 25.25 36.02
CA GLU A 138 -13.24 25.61 37.41
C GLU A 138 -13.46 27.11 37.70
N LEU A 139 -13.71 27.94 36.67
CA LEU A 139 -13.94 29.38 36.82
C LEU A 139 -15.40 29.72 37.21
N PRO A 140 -15.68 30.92 37.76
CA PRO A 140 -17.04 31.41 37.97
C PRO A 140 -17.88 31.38 36.68
N VAL A 141 -19.17 31.05 36.79
CA VAL A 141 -20.07 30.82 35.64
C VAL A 141 -20.16 32.00 34.68
N ASP A 142 -20.17 33.23 35.19
CA ASP A 142 -20.21 34.44 34.36
C ASP A 142 -18.91 34.59 33.54
N ALA A 143 -17.78 34.15 34.09
CA ALA A 143 -16.53 34.03 33.34
C ALA A 143 -16.59 32.87 32.33
N GLN A 144 -17.16 31.71 32.67
CA GLN A 144 -17.34 30.60 31.72
C GLN A 144 -18.17 31.02 30.50
N HIS A 145 -19.32 31.67 30.71
CA HIS A 145 -20.18 32.16 29.63
C HIS A 145 -19.46 33.19 28.76
N SER A 146 -18.76 34.15 29.38
CA SER A 146 -17.96 35.15 28.67
C SER A 146 -16.83 34.52 27.84
N LEU A 147 -16.17 33.49 28.38
CA LEU A 147 -15.10 32.75 27.70
C LEU A 147 -15.63 31.91 26.54
N VAL A 148 -16.83 31.34 26.65
CA VAL A 148 -17.49 30.64 25.54
C VAL A 148 -17.70 31.58 24.35
N ASP A 149 -18.09 32.85 24.58
CA ASP A 149 -18.25 33.81 23.48
C ASP A 149 -16.89 34.34 22.95
N CYS A 150 -15.86 34.41 23.79
CA CYS A 150 -14.47 34.61 23.31
C CYS A 150 -13.99 33.46 22.43
N ILE A 151 -14.28 32.19 22.79
CA ILE A 151 -13.93 31.00 22.01
C ILE A 151 -14.65 31.04 20.66
N LYS A 152 -15.98 31.24 20.64
CA LYS A 152 -16.76 31.35 19.39
C LYS A 152 -16.23 32.43 18.45
N ARG A 153 -15.70 33.56 18.97
CA ARG A 153 -15.08 34.61 18.14
C ARG A 153 -13.85 34.13 17.36
N VAL A 154 -13.11 33.15 17.87
CA VAL A 154 -11.91 32.59 17.23
C VAL A 154 -12.09 31.19 16.63
N THR A 155 -13.21 30.50 16.87
CA THR A 155 -13.53 29.18 16.26
C THR A 155 -14.69 29.22 15.25
N GLU A 156 -15.73 30.02 15.50
CA GLU A 156 -17.00 29.94 14.77
C GLU A 156 -17.32 31.21 13.97
N SER A 157 -17.06 32.40 14.52
CA SER A 157 -17.59 33.68 14.01
C SER A 157 -17.08 34.10 12.62
N GLN A 158 -15.94 33.55 12.20
CA GLN A 158 -15.20 33.95 11.00
C GLN A 158 -14.67 35.41 11.01
N GLU A 159 -14.83 36.18 12.09
CA GLU A 159 -14.45 37.61 12.14
C GLU A 159 -12.96 37.88 12.38
N ILE A 160 -12.31 36.96 13.10
CA ILE A 160 -10.91 37.05 13.59
C ILE A 160 -10.05 35.94 12.97
N VAL A 161 -10.58 34.73 12.90
CA VAL A 161 -9.95 33.54 12.31
C VAL A 161 -10.92 32.92 11.30
N LEU A 162 -10.43 32.58 10.11
CA LEU A 162 -11.17 31.86 9.08
C LEU A 162 -10.85 30.37 9.15
N VAL A 163 -11.89 29.54 9.33
CA VAL A 163 -11.81 28.09 9.36
C VAL A 163 -12.24 27.53 8.00
N PRO A 164 -11.36 26.82 7.25
CA PRO A 164 -11.68 26.38 5.88
C PRO A 164 -12.96 25.54 5.77
N GLU A 165 -13.23 24.70 6.76
CA GLU A 165 -14.44 23.85 6.83
C GLU A 165 -15.75 24.64 6.94
N LEU A 166 -15.69 25.88 7.43
CA LEU A 166 -16.83 26.79 7.56
C LEU A 166 -16.89 27.83 6.43
N SER A 167 -15.92 27.84 5.51
CA SER A 167 -15.74 28.89 4.50
C SER A 167 -16.92 29.05 3.53
N GLU A 168 -17.65 27.97 3.22
CA GLU A 168 -18.85 28.01 2.37
C GLU A 168 -20.04 28.74 3.03
N ASN A 169 -20.04 28.87 4.36
CA ASN A 169 -21.10 29.52 5.13
C ASN A 169 -20.78 30.97 5.53
N VAL A 170 -19.63 31.52 5.12
CA VAL A 170 -19.22 32.91 5.45
C VAL A 170 -20.16 33.92 4.79
N PRO A 171 -20.80 34.83 5.55
CA PRO A 171 -21.62 35.89 4.96
C PRO A 171 -20.79 36.78 4.03
N VAL A 172 -21.26 36.99 2.79
CA VAL A 172 -20.57 37.82 1.78
C VAL A 172 -20.30 39.24 2.30
N THR A 173 -21.16 39.76 3.18
CA THR A 173 -20.98 41.03 3.89
C THR A 173 -19.74 41.06 4.79
N LEU A 174 -19.46 39.96 5.50
CA LEU A 174 -18.30 39.81 6.38
C LEU A 174 -17.01 39.65 5.56
N PHE A 175 -17.04 38.83 4.50
CA PHE A 175 -15.91 38.68 3.57
C PHE A 175 -15.54 40.00 2.88
N LEU A 176 -16.53 40.78 2.42
CA LEU A 176 -16.33 42.14 1.93
C LEU A 176 -15.84 43.10 3.03
N GLY A 177 -16.22 42.86 4.29
CA GLY A 177 -15.67 43.55 5.46
C GLY A 177 -14.16 43.33 5.63
N HIS A 178 -13.70 42.08 5.56
CA HIS A 178 -12.28 41.73 5.61
C HIS A 178 -11.50 42.33 4.43
N ILE A 179 -12.02 42.21 3.20
CA ILE A 179 -11.39 42.82 2.02
C ILE A 179 -11.26 44.35 2.19
N ARG A 180 -12.30 45.02 2.70
CA ARG A 180 -12.25 46.48 2.99
C ARG A 180 -11.26 46.81 4.11
N ARG A 181 -11.13 45.97 5.13
CA ARG A 181 -10.14 46.11 6.23
C ARG A 181 -8.72 46.00 5.68
N LEU A 182 -8.43 44.95 4.91
CA LEU A 182 -7.13 44.68 4.30
C LEU A 182 -6.73 45.76 3.28
N ILE A 183 -7.67 46.25 2.45
CA ILE A 183 -7.42 47.38 1.54
C ILE A 183 -7.07 48.64 2.34
N LYS A 184 -7.84 48.97 3.39
CA LYS A 184 -7.52 50.13 4.26
C LYS A 184 -6.17 49.98 4.96
N GLN A 185 -5.81 48.79 5.43
CA GLN A 185 -4.50 48.54 6.05
C GLN A 185 -3.37 48.67 5.05
N ARG A 186 -3.50 48.07 3.85
CA ARG A 186 -2.55 48.24 2.74
C ARG A 186 -2.35 49.72 2.39
N ASP A 187 -3.44 50.45 2.24
CA ASP A 187 -3.42 51.86 1.84
C ASP A 187 -2.85 52.74 2.97
N PHE A 188 -3.12 52.41 4.23
CA PHE A 188 -2.48 53.02 5.40
C PHE A 188 -0.97 52.76 5.45
N TYR A 189 -0.51 51.52 5.29
CA TYR A 189 0.94 51.22 5.26
C TYR A 189 1.64 51.89 4.06
N PHE A 190 0.97 51.96 2.90
CA PHE A 190 1.45 52.70 1.74
C PHE A 190 1.55 54.21 2.02
N GLN A 191 0.57 54.79 2.70
CA GLN A 191 0.59 56.20 3.11
C GLN A 191 1.64 56.49 4.19
N VAL A 192 1.80 55.64 5.21
CA VAL A 192 2.83 55.79 6.25
C VAL A 192 4.23 55.69 5.63
N SER A 193 4.47 54.74 4.73
CA SER A 193 5.72 54.63 3.96
C SER A 193 6.02 55.86 3.08
N TYR A 194 5.00 56.65 2.75
CA TYR A 194 5.13 57.94 2.06
C TYR A 194 5.35 59.11 3.05
N GLU A 195 4.64 59.14 4.18
CA GLU A 195 4.71 60.21 5.19
C GLU A 195 6.01 60.19 6.02
N GLU A 196 6.64 59.03 6.21
CA GLU A 196 7.98 58.94 6.81
C GLU A 196 9.06 59.65 5.95
N LYS A 197 8.79 59.87 4.65
CA LYS A 197 9.66 60.68 3.78
C LYS A 197 9.34 62.18 3.79
N SER A 198 8.26 62.63 4.44
CA SER A 198 7.84 64.05 4.43
C SER A 198 7.94 64.76 5.80
N LYS A 199 8.08 64.04 6.91
CA LYS A 199 8.09 64.62 8.28
C LYS A 199 9.48 65.04 8.78
N GLN A 200 10.19 65.89 8.02
CA GLN A 200 11.41 66.58 8.47
C GLN A 200 11.47 68.07 8.05
N SER A 201 10.39 68.84 8.22
CA SER A 201 10.47 70.31 8.11
C SER A 201 9.34 71.09 8.82
N THR A 202 9.71 72.29 9.31
CA THR A 202 8.90 73.43 9.83
C THR A 202 8.63 73.54 11.35
N GLY A 203 8.65 74.80 11.81
CA GLY A 203 8.59 75.25 13.22
C GLY A 203 9.98 75.66 13.78
N ASN A 204 10.22 76.88 14.26
CA ASN A 204 9.43 78.12 14.23
C ASN A 204 10.37 79.36 14.27
N LEU A 205 9.89 80.59 14.02
CA LEU A 205 10.74 81.73 13.60
C LEU A 205 10.69 83.00 14.51
N SER A 206 11.86 83.50 14.95
CA SER A 206 12.14 84.92 15.39
C SER A 206 13.57 85.02 16.00
N SER A 207 14.40 86.07 15.84
CA SER A 207 14.28 87.35 15.10
C SER A 207 15.63 88.13 15.06
N VAL A 208 15.71 89.16 14.18
CA VAL A 208 16.72 90.25 14.08
C VAL A 208 17.99 89.94 13.25
N PRO A 209 18.41 90.81 12.28
CA PRO A 209 19.41 90.46 11.26
C PRO A 209 20.83 91.02 11.51
N GLY A 210 21.80 90.50 10.74
CA GLY A 210 23.17 91.03 10.68
C GLY A 210 24.27 90.08 10.18
N SER A 211 24.00 88.76 10.11
CA SER A 211 25.01 87.70 9.85
C SER A 211 24.78 86.90 8.54
N GLU A 212 23.84 87.35 7.71
CA GLU A 212 23.16 86.52 6.71
C GLU A 212 24.09 85.84 5.69
N SER A 213 25.11 86.53 5.18
CA SER A 213 25.97 85.99 4.12
C SER A 213 26.81 84.76 4.53
N GLN A 214 27.17 84.64 5.82
CA GLN A 214 27.91 83.45 6.30
C GLN A 214 26.97 82.32 6.69
N HIS A 215 25.80 82.63 7.27
CA HIS A 215 24.77 81.64 7.56
C HIS A 215 24.25 80.98 6.28
N LEU A 216 23.93 81.75 5.24
CA LEU A 216 23.50 81.23 3.93
C LEU A 216 24.53 80.26 3.30
N ALA A 217 25.82 80.48 3.52
CA ALA A 217 26.88 79.60 3.02
C ALA A 217 26.95 78.27 3.80
N VAL A 218 26.79 78.31 5.13
CA VAL A 218 26.71 77.12 5.99
C VAL A 218 25.43 76.33 5.70
N GLU A 219 24.28 77.00 5.61
CA GLU A 219 23.01 76.38 5.25
C GLU A 219 23.08 75.70 3.86
N LEU A 220 23.69 76.35 2.86
CA LEU A 220 23.92 75.71 1.55
C LEU A 220 24.87 74.51 1.63
N ALA A 221 25.84 74.49 2.54
CA ALA A 221 26.70 73.33 2.77
C ALA A 221 25.91 72.19 3.43
N ASP A 222 25.07 72.49 4.43
CA ASP A 222 24.20 71.52 5.10
C ASP A 222 23.13 70.95 4.15
N TRP A 223 22.50 71.77 3.32
CA TRP A 223 21.56 71.29 2.30
C TRP A 223 22.26 70.41 1.25
N LYS A 224 23.51 70.72 0.85
CA LYS A 224 24.33 69.84 0.00
C LYS A 224 24.81 68.57 0.71
N SER A 225 24.95 68.61 2.04
CA SER A 225 25.26 67.43 2.85
C SER A 225 24.06 66.50 2.94
N LYS A 226 22.89 67.04 3.33
CA LYS A 226 21.59 66.35 3.35
C LYS A 226 21.24 65.77 1.98
N LEU A 227 21.45 66.51 0.88
CA LEU A 227 21.19 66.02 -0.48
C LEU A 227 22.12 64.87 -0.90
N ARG A 228 23.39 64.85 -0.43
CA ARG A 228 24.29 63.71 -0.66
C ARG A 228 23.86 62.50 0.17
N LYS A 229 23.51 62.71 1.43
CA LYS A 229 23.00 61.63 2.28
C LYS A 229 21.72 61.03 1.70
N LEU A 230 20.72 61.84 1.36
CA LEU A 230 19.47 61.36 0.75
C LEU A 230 19.66 60.66 -0.61
N ARG A 231 20.74 60.94 -1.34
CA ARG A 231 21.12 60.17 -2.54
C ARG A 231 21.69 58.81 -2.19
N GLN A 232 22.60 58.75 -1.21
CA GLN A 232 23.13 57.49 -0.69
C GLN A 232 22.00 56.63 -0.08
N ASP A 233 21.16 57.22 0.79
CA ASP A 233 19.99 56.55 1.38
C ASP A 233 19.02 56.01 0.30
N VAL A 234 18.94 56.66 -0.88
CA VAL A 234 18.13 56.16 -2.02
C VAL A 234 18.83 55.06 -2.82
N GLU A 235 20.15 55.12 -2.98
CA GLU A 235 20.94 54.08 -3.64
C GLU A 235 20.91 52.78 -2.81
N GLU A 236 21.21 52.86 -1.51
CA GLU A 236 21.15 51.74 -0.56
C GLU A 236 19.75 51.10 -0.49
N LYS A 237 18.68 51.91 -0.58
CA LYS A 237 17.30 51.41 -0.66
C LYS A 237 16.89 50.92 -2.04
N SER A 238 17.66 51.19 -3.08
CA SER A 238 17.45 50.64 -4.43
C SER A 238 18.18 49.31 -4.60
N GLU A 239 19.39 49.19 -4.04
CA GLU A 239 20.18 47.95 -3.96
C GLU A 239 19.44 46.89 -3.12
N ALA A 240 19.04 47.21 -1.89
CA ALA A 240 18.25 46.30 -1.04
C ALA A 240 16.86 45.96 -1.65
N LEU A 241 16.31 46.80 -2.53
CA LEU A 241 15.09 46.50 -3.29
C LEU A 241 15.37 45.63 -4.54
N SER A 242 16.61 45.50 -4.98
CA SER A 242 17.03 44.49 -5.97
C SER A 242 17.22 43.15 -5.29
N GLU A 243 17.98 43.10 -4.20
CA GLU A 243 18.20 41.88 -3.40
C GLU A 243 16.87 41.22 -3.00
N ALA A 244 15.93 42.00 -2.44
CA ALA A 244 14.61 41.51 -2.07
C ALA A 244 13.71 41.09 -3.26
N LYS A 245 14.01 41.50 -4.49
CA LYS A 245 13.35 40.96 -5.70
C LYS A 245 13.98 39.65 -6.14
N ASP A 246 15.30 39.57 -6.12
CA ASP A 246 16.04 38.37 -6.53
C ASP A 246 15.75 37.21 -5.56
N GLU A 247 15.68 37.49 -4.26
CA GLU A 247 15.15 36.55 -3.25
C GLU A 247 13.69 36.16 -3.51
N LEU A 248 12.83 37.10 -3.91
CA LEU A 248 11.43 36.84 -4.22
C LEU A 248 11.28 35.99 -5.50
N GLU A 249 12.13 36.15 -6.50
CA GLU A 249 12.15 35.30 -7.70
C GLU A 249 12.72 33.91 -7.43
N TYR A 250 13.77 33.80 -6.62
CA TYR A 250 14.27 32.52 -6.11
C TYR A 250 13.18 31.76 -5.35
N ASN A 251 12.49 32.43 -4.41
CA ASN A 251 11.41 31.81 -3.64
C ASN A 251 10.20 31.42 -4.50
N LYS A 252 9.84 32.21 -5.53
CA LYS A 252 8.83 31.79 -6.53
C LYS A 252 9.26 30.53 -7.28
N ALA A 253 10.52 30.47 -7.73
CA ALA A 253 11.06 29.31 -8.44
C ALA A 253 11.05 28.04 -7.56
N LEU A 254 11.48 28.17 -6.30
CA LEU A 254 11.42 27.09 -5.31
C LEU A 254 9.97 26.62 -5.06
N VAL A 255 9.02 27.54 -4.88
CA VAL A 255 7.59 27.21 -4.73
C VAL A 255 7.03 26.53 -5.98
N THR A 256 7.48 26.88 -7.20
CA THR A 256 7.07 26.13 -8.41
C THR A 256 7.66 24.72 -8.46
N LYS A 257 8.91 24.52 -8.04
CA LYS A 257 9.57 23.20 -7.99
C LYS A 257 8.95 22.29 -6.94
N LEU A 258 8.68 22.80 -5.74
CA LEU A 258 7.96 22.05 -4.70
C LEU A 258 6.53 21.69 -5.16
N LYS A 259 5.87 22.54 -5.97
CA LYS A 259 4.56 22.22 -6.57
C LYS A 259 4.62 21.15 -7.66
N THR A 260 5.72 21.03 -8.43
CA THR A 260 5.89 19.90 -9.36
C THR A 260 6.18 18.61 -8.59
N GLU A 261 7.10 18.63 -7.63
CA GLU A 261 7.45 17.47 -6.79
C GLU A 261 6.23 16.94 -6.01
N VAL A 262 5.43 17.82 -5.40
CA VAL A 262 4.18 17.44 -4.72
C VAL A 262 3.14 16.84 -5.69
N ASN A 263 3.13 17.23 -6.96
CA ASN A 263 2.24 16.63 -7.96
C ASN A 263 2.77 15.29 -8.48
N GLU A 264 4.09 15.15 -8.64
CA GLU A 264 4.77 13.89 -8.99
C GLU A 264 4.53 12.85 -7.89
N LEU A 265 4.80 13.18 -6.63
CA LEU A 265 4.49 12.33 -5.46
C LEU A 265 2.99 11.97 -5.38
N LYS A 266 2.07 12.88 -5.76
CA LYS A 266 0.63 12.55 -5.87
C LYS A 266 0.32 11.58 -7.01
N THR A 267 1.07 11.59 -8.11
CA THR A 267 0.93 10.58 -9.17
C THR A 267 1.52 9.23 -8.76
N GLU A 268 2.68 9.22 -8.11
CA GLU A 268 3.30 8.01 -7.56
C GLU A 268 2.41 7.36 -6.49
N ALA A 269 1.81 8.14 -5.60
CA ALA A 269 0.86 7.63 -4.59
C ALA A 269 -0.38 6.97 -5.21
N ARG A 270 -0.86 7.45 -6.38
CA ARG A 270 -1.95 6.83 -7.14
C ARG A 270 -1.51 5.53 -7.80
N VAL A 271 -0.33 5.51 -8.43
CA VAL A 271 0.24 4.30 -9.05
C VAL A 271 0.53 3.23 -7.98
N GLY A 272 1.09 3.62 -6.84
CA GLY A 272 1.29 2.76 -5.68
C GLY A 272 0.00 2.27 -5.02
N LYS A 273 -1.15 2.96 -5.21
CA LYS A 273 -2.46 2.38 -4.88
C LYS A 273 -2.86 1.33 -5.92
N ALA A 274 -2.75 1.62 -7.21
CA ALA A 274 -3.12 0.68 -8.27
C ALA A 274 -2.34 -0.65 -8.15
N TYR A 275 -1.04 -0.62 -7.85
CA TYR A 275 -0.27 -1.85 -7.60
C TYR A 275 -0.68 -2.60 -6.32
N ARG A 276 -1.23 -1.93 -5.30
CA ARG A 276 -1.82 -2.63 -4.13
C ARG A 276 -3.15 -3.28 -4.50
N ASP A 277 -4.02 -2.54 -5.19
CA ASP A 277 -5.30 -3.06 -5.69
C ASP A 277 -5.07 -4.29 -6.62
N GLU A 278 -4.03 -4.26 -7.46
CA GLU A 278 -3.57 -5.39 -8.29
C GLU A 278 -3.00 -6.55 -7.46
N ALA A 279 -2.12 -6.28 -6.49
CA ALA A 279 -1.51 -7.31 -5.64
C ALA A 279 -2.55 -8.03 -4.76
N ASP A 280 -3.60 -7.34 -4.31
CA ASP A 280 -4.72 -7.94 -3.58
C ASP A 280 -5.59 -8.80 -4.50
N ALA A 281 -5.85 -8.36 -5.74
CA ALA A 281 -6.54 -9.18 -6.74
C ALA A 281 -5.74 -10.43 -7.15
N LEU A 282 -4.40 -10.33 -7.22
CA LEU A 282 -3.51 -11.48 -7.45
C LEU A 282 -3.51 -12.45 -6.25
N ARG A 283 -3.59 -11.95 -5.01
CA ARG A 283 -3.72 -12.79 -3.81
C ARG A 283 -5.03 -13.57 -3.81
N GLU A 284 -6.16 -12.93 -4.14
CA GLU A 284 -7.47 -13.59 -4.25
C GLU A 284 -7.52 -14.62 -5.40
N LYS A 285 -6.75 -14.40 -6.47
CA LYS A 285 -6.52 -15.39 -7.55
C LYS A 285 -5.66 -16.57 -7.07
N ALA A 286 -4.60 -16.32 -6.31
CA ALA A 286 -3.74 -17.37 -5.75
C ALA A 286 -4.49 -18.26 -4.75
N GLU A 287 -5.20 -17.70 -3.78
CA GLU A 287 -6.02 -18.48 -2.83
C GLU A 287 -7.09 -19.35 -3.53
N ARG A 288 -7.66 -18.85 -4.64
CA ARG A 288 -8.62 -19.60 -5.45
C ARG A 288 -7.94 -20.75 -6.19
N ALA A 289 -6.70 -20.56 -6.66
CA ALA A 289 -5.90 -21.64 -7.25
C ALA A 289 -5.56 -22.71 -6.19
N GLU A 290 -5.09 -22.32 -4.99
CA GLU A 290 -4.83 -23.27 -3.89
C GLU A 290 -6.08 -24.08 -3.53
N ARG A 291 -7.26 -23.43 -3.42
CA ARG A 291 -8.53 -24.11 -3.18
C ARG A 291 -8.81 -25.19 -4.24
N LEU A 292 -8.69 -24.85 -5.53
CA LEU A 292 -8.86 -25.79 -6.64
C LEU A 292 -7.80 -26.91 -6.63
N GLU A 293 -6.55 -26.63 -6.26
CA GLU A 293 -5.53 -27.68 -6.07
C GLU A 293 -5.88 -28.66 -4.95
N THR A 294 -6.45 -28.21 -3.83
CA THR A 294 -6.91 -29.14 -2.79
C THR A 294 -8.08 -30.00 -3.25
N GLU A 295 -8.95 -29.49 -4.13
CA GLU A 295 -10.02 -30.29 -4.74
C GLU A 295 -9.46 -31.31 -5.72
N VAL A 296 -8.52 -30.91 -6.59
CA VAL A 296 -7.81 -31.83 -7.49
C VAL A 296 -7.07 -32.92 -6.70
N CYS A 297 -6.49 -32.62 -5.54
CA CYS A 297 -5.88 -33.62 -4.66
C CYS A 297 -6.92 -34.64 -4.16
N LYS A 298 -8.05 -34.18 -3.62
CA LYS A 298 -9.17 -35.02 -3.18
C LYS A 298 -9.77 -35.86 -4.32
N TYR A 299 -9.75 -35.37 -5.56
CA TYR A 299 -10.18 -36.14 -6.73
C TYR A 299 -9.14 -37.18 -7.17
N ARG A 300 -7.84 -36.93 -7.01
CA ARG A 300 -6.78 -37.95 -7.21
C ARG A 300 -6.86 -39.05 -6.17
N GLU A 301 -7.05 -38.71 -4.90
CA GLU A 301 -7.26 -39.67 -3.80
C GLU A 301 -8.44 -40.60 -4.09
N LYS A 302 -9.61 -40.02 -4.44
CA LYS A 302 -10.80 -40.78 -4.87
C LYS A 302 -10.55 -41.62 -6.13
N LEU A 303 -9.68 -41.19 -7.04
CA LEU A 303 -9.33 -41.98 -8.23
C LEU A 303 -8.49 -43.20 -7.84
N SER A 304 -7.51 -43.05 -6.94
CA SER A 304 -6.75 -44.19 -6.40
C SER A 304 -7.63 -45.16 -5.58
N ASP A 305 -8.63 -44.66 -4.85
CA ASP A 305 -9.61 -45.52 -4.18
C ASP A 305 -10.44 -46.32 -5.20
N LEU A 306 -10.90 -45.67 -6.28
CA LEU A 306 -11.63 -46.33 -7.36
C LEU A 306 -10.77 -47.36 -8.11
N GLU A 307 -9.47 -47.10 -8.30
CA GLU A 307 -8.52 -48.05 -8.87
C GLU A 307 -8.27 -49.25 -7.95
N TYR A 308 -8.14 -49.02 -6.64
CA TYR A 308 -8.06 -50.08 -5.64
C TYR A 308 -9.32 -50.96 -5.63
N TYR A 309 -10.51 -50.36 -5.57
CA TYR A 309 -11.77 -51.11 -5.61
C TYR A 309 -11.97 -51.84 -6.95
N LYS A 310 -11.54 -51.26 -8.07
CA LYS A 310 -11.54 -51.93 -9.38
C LYS A 310 -10.62 -53.16 -9.39
N SER A 311 -9.40 -53.05 -8.85
CA SER A 311 -8.48 -54.19 -8.71
C SER A 311 -9.10 -55.28 -7.84
N ARG A 312 -9.66 -54.91 -6.68
CA ARG A 312 -10.27 -55.85 -5.75
C ARG A 312 -11.52 -56.55 -6.32
N VAL A 313 -12.29 -55.86 -7.16
CA VAL A 313 -13.41 -56.47 -7.89
C VAL A 313 -12.94 -57.43 -8.98
N GLU A 314 -11.82 -57.16 -9.65
CA GLU A 314 -11.27 -58.08 -10.66
C GLU A 314 -10.62 -59.33 -10.03
N GLU A 315 -9.92 -59.18 -8.91
CA GLU A 315 -9.49 -60.30 -8.05
C GLU A 315 -10.68 -61.21 -7.71
N LEU A 316 -11.77 -60.64 -7.17
CA LEU A 316 -12.97 -61.40 -6.79
C LEU A 316 -13.69 -62.04 -7.99
N ARG A 317 -13.56 -61.48 -9.20
CA ARG A 317 -14.04 -62.13 -10.44
C ARG A 317 -13.16 -63.31 -10.84
N GLN A 318 -11.86 -63.21 -10.62
CA GLN A 318 -10.90 -64.26 -10.94
C GLN A 318 -11.00 -65.42 -9.93
N ASP A 319 -11.11 -65.12 -8.63
CA ASP A 319 -11.47 -66.08 -7.58
C ASP A 319 -12.79 -66.78 -7.90
N LYS A 320 -13.83 -66.02 -8.26
CA LYS A 320 -15.14 -66.59 -8.66
C LYS A 320 -15.01 -67.52 -9.87
N ARG A 321 -14.21 -67.17 -10.88
CA ARG A 321 -13.99 -68.04 -12.05
C ARG A 321 -13.30 -69.35 -11.66
N ILE A 322 -12.28 -69.30 -10.81
CA ILE A 322 -11.60 -70.51 -10.31
C ILE A 322 -12.56 -71.38 -9.48
N LEU A 323 -13.46 -70.76 -8.71
CA LEU A 323 -14.54 -71.49 -8.00
C LEU A 323 -15.58 -72.10 -8.95
N GLU A 324 -15.86 -71.48 -10.10
CA GLU A 324 -16.74 -72.04 -11.12
C GLU A 324 -16.06 -73.19 -11.90
N GLU A 325 -14.81 -73.02 -12.31
CA GLU A 325 -13.99 -74.07 -12.96
C GLU A 325 -13.81 -75.30 -12.05
N THR A 326 -13.57 -75.09 -10.75
CA THR A 326 -13.48 -76.20 -9.77
C THR A 326 -14.84 -76.84 -9.47
N ARG A 327 -15.95 -76.07 -9.50
CA ARG A 327 -17.31 -76.64 -9.42
C ARG A 327 -17.59 -77.53 -10.63
N GLU A 328 -17.31 -77.07 -11.85
CA GLU A 328 -17.51 -77.84 -13.08
C GLU A 328 -16.65 -79.11 -13.10
N MET A 329 -15.40 -79.05 -12.64
CA MET A 329 -14.55 -80.22 -12.47
C MET A 329 -15.16 -81.26 -11.49
N LEU A 330 -15.72 -80.81 -10.37
CA LEU A 330 -16.38 -81.68 -9.39
C LEU A 330 -17.71 -82.23 -9.91
N GLU A 331 -18.47 -81.45 -10.67
CA GLU A 331 -19.69 -81.87 -11.37
C GLU A 331 -19.38 -82.93 -12.43
N GLU A 332 -18.26 -82.80 -13.17
CA GLU A 332 -17.82 -83.82 -14.12
C GLU A 332 -17.32 -85.10 -13.43
N GLN A 333 -16.60 -84.99 -12.32
CA GLN A 333 -16.21 -86.16 -11.50
C GLN A 333 -17.44 -86.88 -10.95
N LEU A 334 -18.46 -86.13 -10.48
CA LEU A 334 -19.74 -86.68 -10.03
C LEU A 334 -20.50 -87.37 -11.18
N ALA A 335 -20.51 -86.79 -12.38
CA ALA A 335 -21.12 -87.39 -13.57
C ALA A 335 -20.41 -88.70 -13.96
N ARG A 336 -19.07 -88.70 -14.04
CA ARG A 336 -18.26 -89.91 -14.28
C ARG A 336 -18.48 -90.98 -13.21
N ALA A 337 -18.70 -90.60 -11.95
CA ALA A 337 -19.04 -91.52 -10.87
C ALA A 337 -20.45 -92.12 -11.04
N ARG A 338 -21.45 -91.32 -11.44
CA ARG A 338 -22.81 -91.78 -11.76
C ARG A 338 -22.80 -92.78 -12.93
N SER A 339 -22.16 -92.44 -14.06
CA SER A 339 -22.08 -93.36 -15.22
C SER A 339 -21.37 -94.68 -14.90
N ARG A 340 -20.46 -94.71 -13.92
CA ARG A 340 -19.89 -95.97 -13.39
C ARG A 340 -20.90 -96.78 -12.59
N VAL A 341 -21.79 -96.15 -11.82
CA VAL A 341 -22.90 -96.83 -11.13
C VAL A 341 -23.91 -97.34 -12.16
N ASP A 342 -24.29 -96.52 -13.15
CA ASP A 342 -25.23 -96.91 -14.21
C ASP A 342 -24.71 -98.13 -15.00
N TYR A 343 -23.42 -98.15 -15.36
CA TYR A 343 -22.78 -99.31 -16.00
C TYR A 343 -22.68 -100.53 -15.06
N THR A 344 -22.54 -100.31 -13.75
CA THR A 344 -22.57 -101.42 -12.77
C THR A 344 -23.97 -102.03 -12.70
N LEU A 345 -25.03 -101.21 -12.72
CA LEU A 345 -26.43 -101.66 -12.79
C LEU A 345 -26.71 -102.40 -14.11
N GLU A 346 -26.14 -101.95 -15.24
CA GLU A 346 -26.23 -102.64 -16.53
C GLU A 346 -25.52 -104.01 -16.53
N LEU A 347 -24.43 -104.16 -15.76
CA LEU A 347 -23.78 -105.45 -15.56
C LEU A 347 -24.57 -106.34 -14.59
N GLU A 348 -25.18 -105.77 -13.54
CA GLU A 348 -26.04 -106.49 -12.60
C GLU A 348 -27.31 -107.03 -13.27
N THR A 349 -27.95 -106.27 -14.18
CA THR A 349 -29.11 -106.75 -14.95
C THR A 349 -28.71 -107.87 -15.91
N LYS A 350 -27.62 -107.72 -16.69
CA LYS A 350 -27.10 -108.82 -17.54
C LYS A 350 -26.73 -110.08 -16.74
N LEU A 351 -26.22 -109.90 -15.53
CA LEU A 351 -25.90 -111.00 -14.62
C LEU A 351 -27.16 -111.69 -14.08
N LEU A 352 -28.26 -110.95 -13.87
CA LEU A 352 -29.58 -111.49 -13.58
C LEU A 352 -30.17 -112.24 -14.78
N ASP A 353 -30.12 -111.67 -15.99
CA ASP A 353 -30.60 -112.30 -17.23
C ASP A 353 -29.85 -113.62 -17.50
N HIS A 354 -28.53 -113.64 -17.31
CA HIS A 354 -27.73 -114.87 -17.42
C HIS A 354 -28.06 -115.89 -16.32
N LYS A 355 -28.31 -115.46 -15.07
CA LYS A 355 -28.80 -116.36 -14.01
C LYS A 355 -30.16 -116.96 -14.35
N GLN A 356 -31.09 -116.16 -14.88
CA GLN A 356 -32.39 -116.64 -15.32
C GLN A 356 -32.24 -117.62 -16.49
N THR A 357 -31.43 -117.30 -17.50
CA THR A 357 -31.13 -118.21 -18.62
C THR A 357 -30.55 -119.55 -18.14
N ILE A 358 -29.65 -119.54 -17.14
CA ILE A 358 -29.09 -120.76 -16.52
C ILE A 358 -30.16 -121.55 -15.76
N ASN A 359 -31.08 -120.85 -15.07
CA ASN A 359 -32.19 -121.48 -14.36
C ASN A 359 -33.18 -122.13 -15.35
N ASP A 360 -33.55 -121.43 -16.41
CA ASP A 360 -34.47 -121.91 -17.45
C ASP A 360 -33.88 -123.12 -18.18
N LEU A 361 -32.57 -123.11 -18.49
CA LEU A 361 -31.84 -124.27 -19.02
C LEU A 361 -31.71 -125.43 -17.99
N SER A 362 -31.67 -125.15 -16.69
CA SER A 362 -31.76 -126.21 -15.67
C SER A 362 -33.15 -126.82 -15.61
N LEU A 363 -34.21 -126.01 -15.71
CA LEU A 363 -35.59 -126.49 -15.76
C LEU A 363 -35.85 -127.29 -17.05
N GLU A 364 -35.29 -126.88 -18.19
CA GLU A 364 -35.36 -127.67 -19.43
C GLU A 364 -34.54 -128.98 -19.32
N ARG A 365 -33.34 -128.95 -18.72
CA ARG A 365 -32.60 -130.18 -18.39
C ARG A 365 -33.43 -131.11 -17.51
N ASP A 366 -34.04 -130.60 -16.45
CA ASP A 366 -34.77 -131.41 -15.49
C ASP A 366 -36.07 -131.96 -16.10
N ALA A 367 -36.77 -131.17 -16.92
CA ALA A 367 -37.91 -131.66 -17.72
C ALA A 367 -37.51 -132.68 -18.80
N THR A 368 -36.34 -132.54 -19.45
CA THR A 368 -35.83 -133.57 -20.38
C THR A 368 -35.35 -134.82 -19.65
N GLN A 369 -34.88 -134.70 -18.41
CA GLN A 369 -34.54 -135.84 -17.55
C GLN A 369 -35.80 -136.56 -17.05
N GLU A 370 -36.85 -135.84 -16.64
CA GLU A 370 -38.16 -136.42 -16.35
C GLU A 370 -38.76 -137.10 -17.59
N ARG A 371 -38.67 -136.47 -18.77
CA ARG A 371 -39.14 -137.07 -20.03
C ARG A 371 -38.32 -138.30 -20.43
N LEU A 372 -37.01 -138.31 -20.18
CA LEU A 372 -36.17 -139.50 -20.34
C LEU A 372 -36.58 -140.60 -19.37
N GLN A 373 -36.89 -140.26 -18.11
CA GLN A 373 -37.36 -141.22 -17.13
C GLN A 373 -38.75 -141.77 -17.50
N GLN A 374 -39.69 -140.93 -17.94
CA GLN A 374 -40.97 -141.36 -18.52
C GLN A 374 -40.75 -142.29 -19.70
N LEU A 375 -39.82 -141.99 -20.62
CA LEU A 375 -39.48 -142.88 -21.73
C LEU A 375 -38.80 -144.18 -21.28
N PHE A 376 -38.03 -144.19 -20.19
CA PHE A 376 -37.50 -145.43 -19.61
C PHE A 376 -38.59 -146.25 -18.92
N GLU A 377 -39.54 -145.62 -18.25
CA GLU A 377 -40.71 -146.25 -17.63
C GLU A 377 -41.68 -146.78 -18.70
N GLU A 378 -41.96 -146.03 -19.75
CA GLU A 378 -42.70 -146.46 -20.96
C GLU A 378 -41.99 -147.60 -21.68
N ASN A 379 -40.66 -147.58 -21.82
CA ASN A 379 -39.91 -148.67 -22.47
C ASN A 379 -39.84 -149.92 -21.57
N ALA A 380 -39.80 -149.77 -20.25
CA ALA A 380 -39.98 -150.86 -19.30
C ALA A 380 -41.41 -151.42 -19.34
N GLN A 381 -42.43 -150.57 -19.44
CA GLN A 381 -43.82 -150.95 -19.64
C GLN A 381 -44.04 -151.63 -21.00
N LEU A 382 -43.44 -151.15 -22.09
CA LEU A 382 -43.45 -151.80 -23.40
C LEU A 382 -42.69 -153.13 -23.40
N THR A 383 -41.63 -153.26 -22.59
CA THR A 383 -40.95 -154.54 -22.36
C THR A 383 -41.81 -155.52 -21.55
N LEU A 384 -42.58 -155.03 -20.56
CA LEU A 384 -43.57 -155.82 -19.83
C LEU A 384 -44.76 -156.20 -20.72
N LEU A 385 -45.28 -155.27 -21.51
CA LEU A 385 -46.38 -155.46 -22.45
C LEU A 385 -45.98 -156.44 -23.56
N SER A 386 -44.77 -156.33 -24.11
CA SER A 386 -44.19 -157.29 -25.06
C SER A 386 -44.06 -158.70 -24.45
N LYS A 387 -43.63 -158.80 -23.18
CA LYS A 387 -43.63 -160.08 -22.44
C LYS A 387 -45.03 -160.61 -22.14
N SER A 388 -46.05 -159.73 -22.00
CA SER A 388 -47.45 -160.13 -21.78
C SER A 388 -48.19 -160.47 -23.08
N ALA A 389 -47.87 -159.82 -24.20
CA ALA A 389 -48.48 -160.05 -25.51
C ALA A 389 -48.16 -161.43 -26.11
N LEU A 390 -47.22 -162.17 -25.50
CA LEU A 390 -46.96 -163.58 -25.76
C LEU A 390 -47.84 -164.54 -24.91
N ASN A 391 -48.75 -164.03 -24.08
CA ASN A 391 -49.67 -164.81 -23.23
C ASN A 391 -51.08 -164.17 -23.17
N SER A 392 -52.00 -164.68 -24.00
CA SER A 392 -53.44 -164.29 -24.14
C SER A 392 -53.71 -162.82 -24.54
N ASP A 393 -54.48 -162.48 -25.58
CA ASP A 393 -55.71 -163.04 -26.20
C ASP A 393 -57.01 -162.75 -25.42
N LYS A 394 -58.07 -162.38 -26.17
CA LYS A 394 -59.49 -162.15 -25.80
C LYS A 394 -59.95 -160.88 -25.03
N THR A 395 -60.75 -160.06 -25.75
CA THR A 395 -62.18 -159.73 -25.44
C THR A 395 -62.60 -158.39 -24.77
N LEU A 396 -63.21 -157.52 -25.61
CA LEU A 396 -64.45 -156.69 -25.45
C LEU A 396 -64.65 -155.57 -24.38
N LEU A 397 -65.20 -154.44 -24.90
CA LEU A 397 -66.34 -153.59 -24.44
C LEU A 397 -66.17 -152.27 -23.62
N ASP A 398 -67.23 -151.43 -23.81
CA ASP A 398 -67.59 -150.05 -23.38
C ASP A 398 -68.52 -150.09 -22.12
N PRO A 399 -69.14 -149.00 -21.53
CA PRO A 399 -69.13 -147.53 -21.78
C PRO A 399 -69.14 -146.60 -20.49
N GLU A 400 -69.60 -145.33 -20.62
CA GLU A 400 -70.18 -144.38 -19.59
C GLU A 400 -69.22 -143.60 -18.62
N GLU A 401 -69.48 -142.36 -18.14
CA GLU A 401 -70.52 -141.29 -18.37
C GLU A 401 -70.08 -139.84 -17.93
N THR A 402 -70.92 -138.80 -18.20
CA THR A 402 -70.99 -137.40 -17.64
C THR A 402 -69.88 -136.35 -17.97
N SER A 403 -70.10 -135.01 -18.09
CA SER A 403 -71.28 -134.08 -18.28
C SER A 403 -70.77 -132.59 -18.39
N VAL A 404 -71.46 -131.45 -18.69
CA VAL A 404 -72.70 -131.02 -19.43
C VAL A 404 -72.73 -129.44 -19.58
N SER A 405 -73.40 -128.89 -20.62
CA SER A 405 -73.89 -127.47 -20.82
C SER A 405 -72.89 -126.35 -21.24
N GLY A 406 -73.23 -125.33 -22.07
CA GLY A 406 -74.51 -124.93 -22.76
C GLY A 406 -75.16 -123.66 -22.16
N GLY A 407 -75.85 -122.73 -22.86
CA GLY A 407 -76.24 -122.54 -24.29
C GLY A 407 -76.98 -121.20 -24.54
N GLU A 408 -77.50 -120.90 -25.76
CA GLU A 408 -78.14 -119.59 -26.13
C GLU A 408 -79.62 -119.66 -26.65
N ASN A 409 -80.34 -118.51 -26.56
CA ASN A 409 -81.46 -117.97 -27.39
C ASN A 409 -82.90 -118.59 -27.46
N SER A 410 -83.95 -117.74 -27.33
CA SER A 410 -85.05 -117.47 -28.33
C SER A 410 -86.33 -116.80 -27.73
N LEU A 411 -87.38 -116.55 -28.53
CA LEU A 411 -88.41 -115.47 -28.38
C LEU A 411 -89.90 -115.93 -28.46
N CYS A 412 -90.85 -115.38 -27.65
CA CYS A 412 -92.24 -114.97 -28.07
C CYS A 412 -93.13 -114.31 -26.96
N GLU A 413 -94.22 -113.66 -27.42
CA GLU A 413 -95.55 -113.37 -26.82
C GLU A 413 -95.82 -112.36 -25.66
N GLN A 414 -96.90 -111.57 -25.84
CA GLN A 414 -97.46 -110.50 -24.96
C GLN A 414 -98.96 -110.27 -25.29
N LEU A 415 -99.67 -109.45 -24.46
CA LEU A 415 -100.98 -108.74 -24.69
C LEU A 415 -102.26 -109.23 -23.95
N SER A 416 -102.93 -108.34 -23.18
CA SER A 416 -104.39 -108.40 -22.85
C SER A 416 -105.01 -107.22 -22.07
N ASN A 417 -104.27 -106.52 -21.19
CA ASN A 417 -104.86 -105.75 -20.05
C ASN A 417 -105.46 -104.35 -20.33
N ASN A 418 -106.34 -104.14 -21.32
CA ASN A 418 -106.68 -102.77 -21.78
C ASN A 418 -107.88 -102.04 -21.11
N ALA A 419 -109.02 -102.70 -20.89
CA ALA A 419 -110.32 -102.00 -20.92
C ALA A 419 -110.68 -101.09 -19.72
N GLN A 420 -110.47 -101.54 -18.47
CA GLN A 420 -111.04 -100.86 -17.29
C GLN A 420 -110.37 -99.51 -16.93
N GLY A 421 -109.17 -99.24 -17.45
CA GLY A 421 -108.37 -98.05 -17.10
C GLY A 421 -108.88 -96.69 -17.63
N ARG A 422 -110.11 -96.59 -18.15
CA ARG A 422 -110.66 -95.35 -18.73
C ARG A 422 -111.52 -94.52 -17.79
N ALA A 423 -112.32 -95.11 -16.89
CA ALA A 423 -113.24 -94.34 -16.03
C ALA A 423 -112.48 -93.60 -14.91
N LEU A 424 -111.62 -94.32 -14.19
CA LEU A 424 -110.80 -93.82 -13.08
C LEU A 424 -109.83 -92.69 -13.52
N LYS A 425 -109.54 -92.56 -14.81
CA LYS A 425 -108.69 -91.49 -15.36
C LYS A 425 -109.29 -90.09 -15.21
N LEU A 426 -110.56 -89.89 -15.54
CA LEU A 426 -111.14 -88.54 -15.67
C LEU A 426 -111.31 -87.82 -14.31
N GLU A 427 -111.66 -88.56 -13.27
CA GLU A 427 -111.82 -87.99 -11.92
C GLU A 427 -110.46 -87.67 -11.27
N LEU A 428 -109.46 -88.53 -11.48
CA LEU A 428 -108.06 -88.20 -11.17
C LEU A 428 -107.57 -87.00 -11.98
N GLU A 429 -107.92 -86.90 -13.26
CA GLU A 429 -107.48 -85.84 -14.16
C GLU A 429 -108.00 -84.46 -13.72
N ASN A 430 -109.28 -84.34 -13.33
CA ASN A 430 -109.82 -83.05 -12.89
C ASN A 430 -109.24 -82.60 -11.53
N LYS A 431 -109.03 -83.55 -10.61
CA LYS A 431 -108.37 -83.26 -9.32
C LYS A 431 -106.89 -82.90 -9.51
N ARG A 432 -106.22 -83.58 -10.45
CA ARG A 432 -104.85 -83.26 -10.89
C ARG A 432 -104.78 -81.88 -11.54
N LEU A 433 -105.76 -81.48 -12.35
CA LEU A 433 -105.78 -80.16 -13.00
C LEU A 433 -105.81 -79.01 -11.99
N ALA A 434 -106.64 -79.11 -10.95
CA ALA A 434 -106.66 -78.14 -9.85
C ALA A 434 -105.30 -78.07 -9.13
N GLN A 435 -104.73 -79.22 -8.75
CA GLN A 435 -103.41 -79.29 -8.11
C GLN A 435 -102.29 -78.77 -9.02
N THR A 436 -102.37 -78.97 -10.35
CA THR A 436 -101.40 -78.38 -11.28
C THR A 436 -101.55 -76.87 -11.39
N LEU A 437 -102.76 -76.30 -11.32
CA LEU A 437 -102.93 -74.85 -11.34
C LEU A 437 -102.35 -74.18 -10.09
N GLU A 438 -102.63 -74.73 -8.91
CA GLU A 438 -102.10 -74.23 -7.64
C GLU A 438 -100.57 -74.34 -7.60
N SER A 439 -100.00 -75.51 -7.95
CA SER A 439 -98.54 -75.68 -8.03
C SER A 439 -97.86 -74.86 -9.13
N LEU A 440 -98.54 -74.53 -10.23
CA LEU A 440 -98.03 -73.59 -11.24
C LEU A 440 -98.05 -72.14 -10.74
N GLN A 441 -99.06 -71.77 -9.95
CA GLN A 441 -99.15 -70.43 -9.35
C GLN A 441 -98.11 -70.25 -8.24
N GLU A 442 -97.87 -71.26 -7.42
CA GLU A 442 -96.75 -71.31 -6.48
C GLU A 442 -95.40 -71.29 -7.20
N ALA A 443 -95.20 -72.13 -8.22
CA ALA A 443 -93.94 -72.21 -8.97
C ALA A 443 -93.61 -70.89 -9.70
N THR A 444 -94.60 -70.20 -10.28
CA THR A 444 -94.39 -68.88 -10.88
C THR A 444 -94.08 -67.83 -9.83
N LEU A 445 -94.73 -67.85 -8.66
CA LEU A 445 -94.43 -66.93 -7.55
C LEU A 445 -93.00 -67.16 -7.01
N HIS A 446 -92.61 -68.42 -6.77
CA HIS A 446 -91.24 -68.80 -6.43
C HIS A 446 -90.22 -68.33 -7.48
N GLN A 447 -90.47 -68.57 -8.77
CA GLN A 447 -89.60 -68.12 -9.85
C GLN A 447 -89.48 -66.59 -9.92
N THR A 448 -90.56 -65.84 -9.64
CA THR A 448 -90.47 -64.36 -9.55
C THR A 448 -89.66 -63.90 -8.34
N ASN A 449 -89.78 -64.57 -7.19
CA ASN A 449 -89.02 -64.23 -5.99
C ASN A 449 -87.53 -64.59 -6.14
N GLU A 450 -87.20 -65.73 -6.74
CA GLU A 450 -85.81 -66.09 -7.09
C GLU A 450 -85.20 -65.08 -8.05
N ARG A 451 -85.95 -64.66 -9.08
CA ARG A 451 -85.52 -63.64 -10.04
C ARG A 451 -85.33 -62.28 -9.39
N LEU A 452 -86.20 -61.89 -8.46
CA LEU A 452 -86.08 -60.63 -7.69
C LEU A 452 -84.85 -60.68 -6.77
N LEU A 453 -84.66 -61.77 -6.03
CA LEU A 453 -83.48 -61.98 -5.18
C LEU A 453 -82.18 -62.00 -5.99
N GLN A 454 -82.19 -62.56 -7.21
CA GLN A 454 -81.03 -62.52 -8.10
C GLN A 454 -80.74 -61.10 -8.60
N LEU A 455 -81.77 -60.36 -9.04
CA LEU A 455 -81.62 -58.95 -9.42
C LEU A 455 -81.14 -58.08 -8.25
N GLU A 456 -81.52 -58.39 -7.01
CA GLU A 456 -81.04 -57.67 -5.83
C GLU A 456 -79.59 -58.01 -5.47
N LYS A 457 -79.16 -59.28 -5.63
CA LYS A 457 -77.74 -59.67 -5.54
C LYS A 457 -76.90 -58.96 -6.62
N ASP A 458 -77.37 -58.95 -7.86
CA ASP A 458 -76.67 -58.33 -8.98
C ASP A 458 -76.62 -56.80 -8.84
N LYS A 459 -77.70 -56.16 -8.37
CA LYS A 459 -77.73 -54.74 -7.97
C LYS A 459 -76.69 -54.45 -6.88
N LYS A 460 -76.60 -55.28 -5.83
CA LYS A 460 -75.63 -55.09 -4.74
C LYS A 460 -74.19 -55.29 -5.22
N LYS A 461 -73.95 -56.28 -6.10
CA LYS A 461 -72.65 -56.51 -6.74
C LYS A 461 -72.22 -55.32 -7.60
N LEU A 462 -73.11 -54.81 -8.46
CA LEU A 462 -72.85 -53.62 -9.28
C LEU A 462 -72.61 -52.38 -8.41
N SER A 463 -73.33 -52.22 -7.30
CA SER A 463 -73.11 -51.11 -6.36
C SER A 463 -71.70 -51.14 -5.75
N LEU A 464 -71.22 -52.32 -5.34
CA LEU A 464 -69.86 -52.49 -4.83
C LEU A 464 -68.81 -52.23 -5.91
N GLN A 465 -69.04 -52.71 -7.14
CA GLN A 465 -68.14 -52.43 -8.27
C GLN A 465 -68.07 -50.94 -8.64
N VAL A 466 -69.17 -50.18 -8.48
CA VAL A 466 -69.15 -48.71 -8.63
C VAL A 466 -68.32 -48.06 -7.51
N GLU A 467 -68.50 -48.48 -6.26
CA GLU A 467 -67.74 -47.97 -5.11
C GLU A 467 -66.22 -48.26 -5.23
N GLU A 468 -65.85 -49.48 -5.64
CA GLU A 468 -64.46 -49.87 -5.96
C GLU A 468 -63.87 -49.00 -7.09
N LEU A 469 -64.64 -48.75 -8.15
CA LEU A 469 -64.20 -47.92 -9.28
C LEU A 469 -64.10 -46.43 -8.93
N GLU A 470 -64.98 -45.90 -8.08
CA GLU A 470 -64.89 -44.53 -7.58
C GLU A 470 -63.68 -44.35 -6.64
N GLU A 471 -63.38 -45.33 -5.79
CA GLU A 471 -62.18 -45.30 -4.95
C GLU A 471 -60.90 -45.42 -5.79
N ALA A 472 -60.87 -46.31 -6.79
CA ALA A 472 -59.76 -46.43 -7.74
C ALA A 472 -59.54 -45.14 -8.55
N LYS A 473 -60.62 -44.52 -9.03
CA LYS A 473 -60.58 -43.20 -9.70
C LYS A 473 -60.03 -42.13 -8.77
N LYS A 474 -60.43 -42.10 -7.49
CA LYS A 474 -59.93 -41.15 -6.49
C LYS A 474 -58.43 -41.34 -6.23
N LYS A 475 -57.97 -42.59 -6.08
CA LYS A 475 -56.54 -42.96 -5.94
C LYS A 475 -55.71 -42.51 -7.16
N LEU A 476 -56.19 -42.80 -8.38
CA LEU A 476 -55.54 -42.34 -9.62
C LEU A 476 -55.50 -40.81 -9.72
N THR A 477 -56.55 -40.11 -9.29
CA THR A 477 -56.60 -38.64 -9.31
C THR A 477 -55.59 -38.02 -8.33
N SER A 478 -55.42 -38.59 -7.13
CA SER A 478 -54.36 -38.19 -6.19
C SER A 478 -52.98 -38.38 -6.82
N HIS A 479 -52.73 -39.57 -7.38
CA HIS A 479 -51.43 -39.91 -7.96
C HIS A 479 -51.07 -39.03 -9.17
N ILE A 480 -52.05 -38.66 -10.02
CA ILE A 480 -51.84 -37.68 -11.10
C ILE A 480 -51.46 -36.32 -10.51
N SER A 481 -52.15 -35.84 -9.46
CA SER A 481 -51.81 -34.56 -8.81
C SER A 481 -50.41 -34.58 -8.14
N GLU A 482 -49.96 -35.73 -7.63
CA GLU A 482 -48.61 -35.94 -7.09
C GLU A 482 -47.55 -35.93 -8.20
N LEU A 483 -47.83 -36.56 -9.34
CA LEU A 483 -46.97 -36.54 -10.52
C LEU A 483 -46.89 -35.13 -11.13
N GLU A 484 -47.99 -34.40 -11.22
CA GLU A 484 -47.98 -32.99 -11.65
C GLU A 484 -47.16 -32.11 -10.69
N ALA A 485 -47.27 -32.32 -9.38
CA ALA A 485 -46.48 -31.59 -8.38
C ALA A 485 -44.97 -31.90 -8.48
N THR A 486 -44.59 -33.16 -8.68
CA THR A 486 -43.18 -33.55 -8.85
C THR A 486 -42.59 -33.04 -10.17
N VAL A 487 -43.32 -33.13 -11.28
CA VAL A 487 -42.93 -32.53 -12.58
C VAL A 487 -42.77 -31.01 -12.45
N LYS A 488 -43.70 -30.32 -11.79
CA LYS A 488 -43.63 -28.87 -11.58
C LYS A 488 -42.46 -28.44 -10.69
N ASN A 489 -42.02 -29.30 -9.77
CA ASN A 489 -40.80 -29.05 -8.98
C ASN A 489 -39.54 -29.35 -9.80
N ALA A 490 -39.48 -30.46 -10.53
CA ALA A 490 -38.39 -30.77 -11.46
C ALA A 490 -38.19 -29.68 -12.52
N GLN A 491 -39.27 -29.07 -13.02
CA GLN A 491 -39.22 -27.90 -13.93
C GLN A 491 -38.60 -26.67 -13.26
N LYS A 492 -38.98 -26.34 -12.00
CA LYS A 492 -38.36 -25.24 -11.25
C LYS A 492 -36.88 -25.48 -11.04
N ASP A 493 -36.48 -26.70 -10.67
CA ASP A 493 -35.09 -27.02 -10.37
C ASP A 493 -34.25 -27.09 -11.65
N THR A 494 -34.80 -27.60 -12.75
CA THR A 494 -34.20 -27.48 -14.10
C THR A 494 -33.99 -26.01 -14.47
N LYS A 495 -34.95 -25.13 -14.17
CA LYS A 495 -34.77 -23.68 -14.37
C LYS A 495 -33.67 -23.10 -13.48
N LYS A 496 -33.63 -23.41 -12.17
CA LYS A 496 -32.52 -22.97 -11.29
C LYS A 496 -31.16 -23.40 -11.83
N MET A 497 -31.06 -24.63 -12.36
CA MET A 497 -29.82 -25.16 -12.95
C MET A 497 -29.48 -24.53 -14.32
N GLN A 498 -30.48 -24.03 -15.06
CA GLN A 498 -30.28 -23.18 -16.24
C GLN A 498 -29.75 -21.80 -15.82
N ASP A 499 -30.48 -21.10 -14.94
CA ASP A 499 -30.13 -19.77 -14.44
C ASP A 499 -28.71 -19.76 -13.79
N LEU A 500 -28.37 -20.82 -13.03
CA LEU A 500 -27.04 -21.01 -12.44
C LEU A 500 -25.95 -21.27 -13.49
N ARG A 501 -26.23 -22.08 -14.53
CA ARG A 501 -25.27 -22.33 -15.62
C ARG A 501 -24.97 -21.05 -16.37
N ASP A 502 -25.98 -20.26 -16.68
CA ASP A 502 -25.83 -19.03 -17.45
C ASP A 502 -25.09 -17.96 -16.63
N SER A 503 -25.31 -17.91 -15.31
CA SER A 503 -24.48 -17.15 -14.36
C SER A 503 -23.02 -17.62 -14.35
N LEU A 504 -22.76 -18.93 -14.25
CA LEU A 504 -21.40 -19.49 -14.24
C LEU A 504 -20.68 -19.27 -15.58
N GLN A 505 -21.39 -19.35 -16.70
CA GLN A 505 -20.87 -19.05 -18.03
C GLN A 505 -20.51 -17.56 -18.16
N THR A 506 -21.31 -16.66 -17.59
CA THR A 506 -21.01 -15.23 -17.53
C THR A 506 -19.78 -14.95 -16.67
N GLN A 507 -19.65 -15.61 -15.51
CA GLN A 507 -18.46 -15.50 -14.66
C GLN A 507 -17.20 -16.07 -15.34
N LEU A 508 -17.32 -17.18 -16.07
CA LEU A 508 -16.23 -17.74 -16.86
C LEU A 508 -15.77 -16.77 -17.96
N GLN A 509 -16.70 -16.13 -18.67
CA GLN A 509 -16.37 -15.14 -19.70
C GLN A 509 -15.61 -13.95 -19.11
N LEU A 510 -16.04 -13.41 -17.96
CA LEU A 510 -15.33 -12.35 -17.24
C LEU A 510 -13.93 -12.80 -16.78
N LYS A 511 -13.77 -14.05 -16.34
CA LYS A 511 -12.44 -14.60 -15.98
C LYS A 511 -11.53 -14.85 -17.17
N ILE A 512 -12.07 -15.11 -18.37
CA ILE A 512 -11.27 -15.15 -19.61
C ILE A 512 -10.77 -13.73 -19.94
N GLU A 513 -11.64 -12.72 -19.89
CA GLU A 513 -11.27 -11.32 -20.15
C GLU A 513 -10.23 -10.79 -19.15
N GLU A 514 -10.37 -11.12 -17.86
CA GLU A 514 -9.36 -10.83 -16.82
C GLU A 514 -8.00 -11.53 -17.05
N VAL A 515 -7.99 -12.69 -17.70
CA VAL A 515 -6.72 -13.38 -18.03
C VAL A 515 -6.08 -12.72 -19.25
N GLU A 516 -6.87 -12.27 -20.22
CA GLU A 516 -6.34 -11.53 -21.36
C GLU A 516 -5.81 -10.13 -20.97
N THR A 517 -6.43 -9.41 -20.03
CA THR A 517 -5.89 -8.13 -19.54
C THR A 517 -4.53 -8.33 -18.89
N VAL A 518 -4.44 -9.29 -17.95
CA VAL A 518 -3.18 -9.62 -17.26
C VAL A 518 -2.12 -10.12 -18.23
N GLN A 519 -2.49 -10.89 -19.27
CA GLN A 519 -1.54 -11.34 -20.30
C GLN A 519 -1.05 -10.16 -21.19
N ARG A 520 -1.90 -9.18 -21.49
CA ARG A 520 -1.52 -7.93 -22.19
C ARG A 520 -0.63 -7.04 -21.32
N GLU A 521 -0.86 -6.99 -20.01
CA GLU A 521 -0.08 -6.21 -19.05
C GLU A 521 1.28 -6.87 -18.78
N LYS A 522 1.32 -8.20 -18.64
CA LYS A 522 2.55 -9.00 -18.63
C LYS A 522 3.43 -8.68 -19.85
N GLY A 523 2.87 -8.68 -21.06
CA GLY A 523 3.62 -8.35 -22.27
C GLY A 523 4.21 -6.93 -22.28
N ARG A 524 3.55 -5.96 -21.64
CA ARG A 524 4.10 -4.60 -21.43
C ARG A 524 5.23 -4.60 -20.40
N MET A 525 5.11 -5.36 -19.32
CA MET A 525 6.14 -5.46 -18.29
C MET A 525 7.38 -6.21 -18.80
N GLU A 526 7.20 -7.26 -19.62
CA GLU A 526 8.30 -7.93 -20.32
C GLU A 526 9.05 -7.01 -21.31
N LEU A 527 8.35 -6.06 -21.95
CA LEU A 527 8.99 -5.02 -22.76
C LEU A 527 9.83 -4.08 -21.88
N ARG A 528 9.24 -3.55 -20.80
CA ARG A 528 9.92 -2.63 -19.87
C ARG A 528 11.11 -3.26 -19.15
N ILE A 529 11.08 -4.57 -18.90
CA ILE A 529 12.22 -5.31 -18.35
C ILE A 529 13.37 -5.30 -19.37
N LYS A 530 13.12 -5.54 -20.66
CA LYS A 530 14.16 -5.47 -21.70
C LYS A 530 14.73 -4.05 -21.86
N GLU A 531 13.88 -3.03 -21.84
CA GLU A 531 14.32 -1.62 -21.85
C GLU A 531 15.21 -1.30 -20.62
N ALA A 532 14.90 -1.88 -19.45
CA ALA A 532 15.72 -1.77 -18.25
C ALA A 532 17.05 -2.56 -18.36
N GLU A 533 17.03 -3.77 -18.92
CA GLU A 533 18.24 -4.58 -19.16
C GLU A 533 19.19 -3.89 -20.15
N GLU A 534 18.68 -3.34 -21.26
CA GLU A 534 19.44 -2.58 -22.25
C GLU A 534 20.05 -1.30 -21.65
N THR A 535 19.30 -0.57 -20.81
CA THR A 535 19.85 0.63 -20.14
C THR A 535 20.85 0.28 -19.03
N ILE A 536 20.68 -0.82 -18.32
CA ILE A 536 21.67 -1.33 -17.35
C ILE A 536 22.98 -1.72 -18.06
N GLU A 537 22.91 -2.42 -19.20
CA GLU A 537 24.12 -2.80 -19.94
C GLU A 537 24.84 -1.58 -20.54
N ALA A 538 24.09 -0.59 -21.04
CA ALA A 538 24.64 0.69 -21.46
C ALA A 538 25.30 1.48 -20.31
N LEU A 539 24.78 1.36 -19.08
CA LEU A 539 25.39 1.96 -17.90
C LEU A 539 26.69 1.24 -17.48
N LYS A 540 26.75 -0.10 -17.52
CA LYS A 540 28.00 -0.85 -17.30
C LYS A 540 29.08 -0.50 -18.32
N ALA A 541 28.70 -0.43 -19.61
CA ALA A 541 29.62 -0.02 -20.67
C ALA A 541 30.17 1.40 -20.41
N ARG A 542 29.35 2.30 -19.87
CA ARG A 542 29.76 3.65 -19.46
C ARG A 542 30.64 3.65 -18.20
N GLU A 543 30.40 2.75 -17.24
CA GLU A 543 31.22 2.57 -16.03
C GLU A 543 32.65 2.14 -16.40
N ILE A 544 32.79 1.14 -17.28
CA ILE A 544 34.10 0.71 -17.82
C ILE A 544 34.84 1.88 -18.48
N LEU A 545 34.14 2.68 -19.30
CA LEU A 545 34.73 3.88 -19.92
C LEU A 545 35.11 4.96 -18.90
N VAL A 546 34.39 5.09 -17.78
CA VAL A 546 34.79 5.99 -16.68
C VAL A 546 36.08 5.51 -16.05
N ASP A 547 36.21 4.22 -15.72
CA ASP A 547 37.45 3.65 -15.16
C ASP A 547 38.64 3.79 -16.12
N GLU A 548 38.45 3.54 -17.42
CA GLU A 548 39.47 3.81 -18.43
C GLU A 548 39.90 5.29 -18.45
N THR A 549 38.95 6.24 -18.36
CA THR A 549 39.31 7.67 -18.29
C THR A 549 39.99 8.06 -16.98
N LEU A 550 39.67 7.39 -15.85
CA LEU A 550 40.37 7.59 -14.58
C LEU A 550 41.80 7.05 -14.63
N GLU A 551 42.02 5.87 -15.21
CA GLU A 551 43.36 5.35 -15.48
C GLU A 551 44.16 6.28 -16.41
N LEU A 552 43.57 6.74 -17.51
CA LEU A 552 44.23 7.66 -18.45
C LEU A 552 44.56 8.99 -17.78
N LYS A 553 43.69 9.52 -16.91
CA LYS A 553 43.93 10.73 -16.13
C LYS A 553 45.03 10.54 -15.06
N ALA A 554 45.12 9.37 -14.45
CA ALA A 554 46.22 9.03 -13.53
C ALA A 554 47.56 8.88 -14.27
N LYS A 555 47.56 8.24 -15.45
CA LYS A 555 48.73 8.13 -16.34
C LYS A 555 49.20 9.52 -16.80
N LEU A 556 48.28 10.37 -17.26
CA LEU A 556 48.55 11.76 -17.63
C LEU A 556 49.14 12.57 -16.47
N SER A 557 48.56 12.49 -15.27
CA SER A 557 49.09 13.18 -14.08
C SER A 557 50.52 12.73 -13.71
N ASN A 558 50.86 11.46 -13.93
CA ASN A 558 52.23 10.97 -13.76
C ASN A 558 53.17 11.49 -14.87
N SER A 559 52.72 11.57 -16.12
CA SER A 559 53.46 12.22 -17.21
C SER A 559 53.69 13.71 -16.93
N ASP A 560 52.70 14.46 -16.43
CA ASP A 560 52.84 15.89 -16.08
C ASP A 560 53.84 16.12 -14.93
N ARG A 561 53.87 15.22 -13.95
CA ARG A 561 54.86 15.22 -12.86
C ARG A 561 56.27 15.00 -13.41
N GLU A 562 56.44 14.09 -14.36
CA GLU A 562 57.75 13.83 -14.97
C GLU A 562 58.19 14.95 -15.93
N VAL A 563 57.28 15.49 -16.75
CA VAL A 563 57.53 16.70 -17.54
C VAL A 563 57.93 17.88 -16.64
N SER A 564 57.33 18.00 -15.45
CA SER A 564 57.71 19.02 -14.46
C SER A 564 59.10 18.76 -13.87
N ARG A 565 59.47 17.51 -13.54
CA ARG A 565 60.86 17.18 -13.14
C ARG A 565 61.86 17.52 -14.24
N LEU A 566 61.54 17.17 -15.48
CA LEU A 566 62.40 17.42 -16.65
C LEU A 566 62.55 18.91 -16.95
N LYS A 567 61.50 19.72 -16.77
CA LYS A 567 61.57 21.19 -16.82
C LYS A 567 62.50 21.74 -15.73
N ASN A 568 62.28 21.38 -14.47
CA ASN A 568 63.12 21.85 -13.35
C ASN A 568 64.59 21.42 -13.53
N ALA A 569 64.84 20.22 -14.08
CA ALA A 569 66.19 19.73 -14.40
C ALA A 569 66.80 20.44 -15.63
N LEU A 570 65.99 20.91 -16.57
CA LEU A 570 66.43 21.72 -17.71
C LEU A 570 66.76 23.16 -17.28
N GLU A 571 65.94 23.77 -16.43
CA GLU A 571 66.19 25.08 -15.81
C GLU A 571 67.46 25.05 -14.95
N GLY A 572 67.63 24.01 -14.13
CA GLY A 572 68.87 23.78 -13.38
C GLY A 572 70.10 23.57 -14.28
N LYS A 573 69.93 23.05 -15.50
CA LYS A 573 71.01 22.98 -16.51
C LYS A 573 71.25 24.33 -17.19
N ALA A 574 70.20 25.11 -17.49
CA ALA A 574 70.33 26.44 -18.06
C ALA A 574 71.11 27.38 -17.12
N VAL A 575 70.75 27.44 -15.84
CA VAL A 575 71.49 28.21 -14.82
C VAL A 575 72.96 27.77 -14.71
N ASN A 576 73.24 26.47 -14.86
CA ASN A 576 74.62 25.99 -14.90
C ASN A 576 75.37 26.37 -16.19
N ILE A 577 74.69 26.44 -17.34
CA ILE A 577 75.26 26.94 -18.60
C ILE A 577 75.56 28.44 -18.47
N ASP A 578 74.63 29.25 -17.95
CA ASP A 578 74.83 30.69 -17.74
C ASP A 578 76.02 30.94 -16.78
N ARG A 579 76.13 30.14 -15.72
CA ARG A 579 77.26 30.17 -14.77
C ARG A 579 78.59 29.85 -15.46
N LEU A 580 78.64 28.76 -16.24
CA LEU A 580 79.83 28.36 -17.01
C LEU A 580 80.19 29.36 -18.11
N GLN A 581 79.21 30.01 -18.72
CA GLN A 581 79.43 31.03 -19.75
C GLN A 581 79.93 32.34 -19.13
N CYS A 582 79.48 32.71 -17.93
CA CYS A 582 80.07 33.82 -17.16
C CYS A 582 81.53 33.53 -16.73
N GLU A 583 81.84 32.29 -16.33
CA GLU A 583 83.22 31.84 -16.08
C GLU A 583 84.07 31.93 -17.35
N LEU A 584 83.57 31.43 -18.49
CA LEU A 584 84.23 31.52 -19.79
C LEU A 584 84.49 32.96 -20.23
N ASP A 585 83.50 33.86 -20.12
CA ASP A 585 83.63 35.28 -20.46
C ASP A 585 84.69 35.98 -19.59
N ASN A 586 84.84 35.58 -18.32
CA ASN A 586 85.87 36.12 -17.45
C ASN A 586 87.26 35.61 -17.86
N SER A 587 87.43 34.31 -18.12
CA SER A 587 88.69 33.78 -18.68
C SER A 587 89.02 34.34 -20.08
N LEU A 588 88.03 34.69 -20.89
CA LEU A 588 88.24 35.39 -22.16
C LEU A 588 88.70 36.85 -21.97
N LYS A 589 88.17 37.57 -20.97
CA LYS A 589 88.68 38.90 -20.58
C LYS A 589 90.13 38.82 -20.10
N GLU A 590 90.44 37.90 -19.19
CA GLU A 590 91.80 37.64 -18.71
C GLU A 590 92.76 37.32 -19.85
N LYS A 591 92.37 36.41 -20.75
CA LYS A 591 93.13 36.10 -21.97
C LYS A 591 93.35 37.33 -22.84
N SER A 592 92.33 38.17 -23.05
CA SER A 592 92.46 39.40 -23.84
C SER A 592 93.41 40.43 -23.19
N GLN A 593 93.41 40.52 -21.86
CA GLN A 593 94.33 41.38 -21.09
C GLN A 593 95.78 40.87 -21.20
N ILE A 594 96.00 39.56 -21.08
CA ILE A 594 97.32 38.94 -21.27
C ILE A 594 97.80 39.11 -22.72
N SER A 595 96.93 38.92 -23.72
CA SER A 595 97.26 39.17 -25.13
C SER A 595 97.62 40.65 -25.37
N ARG A 596 96.93 41.60 -24.73
CA ARG A 596 97.29 43.03 -24.82
C ARG A 596 98.64 43.33 -24.16
N GLN A 597 98.95 42.72 -23.02
CA GLN A 597 100.26 42.86 -22.38
C GLN A 597 101.38 42.27 -23.26
N LEU A 598 101.11 41.16 -23.96
CA LEU A 598 102.02 40.57 -24.94
C LEU A 598 102.21 41.48 -26.17
N GLU A 599 101.13 42.10 -26.66
CA GLU A 599 101.16 43.08 -27.75
C GLU A 599 102.01 44.32 -27.38
N GLU A 600 101.81 44.88 -26.18
CA GLU A 600 102.57 46.02 -25.67
C GLU A 600 104.05 45.67 -25.42
N ALA A 601 104.36 44.44 -24.99
CA ALA A 601 105.73 43.93 -24.89
C ALA A 601 106.38 43.73 -26.27
N ASN A 602 105.67 43.14 -27.25
CA ASN A 602 106.15 42.97 -28.63
C ASN A 602 106.44 44.32 -29.31
N ASN A 603 105.60 45.34 -29.06
CA ASN A 603 105.83 46.70 -29.57
C ASN A 603 107.05 47.39 -28.90
N GLN A 604 107.36 47.07 -27.64
CA GLN A 604 108.61 47.50 -27.00
C GLN A 604 109.83 46.81 -27.64
N VAL A 605 109.76 45.49 -27.89
CA VAL A 605 110.80 44.74 -28.60
C VAL A 605 111.02 45.27 -30.01
N PHE A 606 109.96 45.56 -30.77
CA PHE A 606 110.08 46.13 -32.13
C PHE A 606 110.80 47.49 -32.10
N ARG A 607 110.46 48.38 -31.16
CA ARG A 607 111.15 49.67 -30.99
C ARG A 607 112.64 49.50 -30.65
N LEU A 608 113.00 48.51 -29.83
CA LEU A 608 114.41 48.21 -29.53
C LEU A 608 115.15 47.71 -30.79
N VAL A 609 114.53 46.83 -31.59
CA VAL A 609 115.08 46.35 -32.87
C VAL A 609 115.22 47.47 -33.89
N GLU A 610 114.28 48.41 -33.94
CA GLU A 610 114.33 49.57 -34.83
C GLU A 610 115.43 50.58 -34.42
N ILE A 611 115.63 50.77 -33.12
CA ILE A 611 116.77 51.52 -32.57
C ILE A 611 118.09 50.82 -32.94
N GLU A 612 118.22 49.51 -32.70
CA GLU A 612 119.40 48.73 -33.12
C GLU A 612 119.67 48.85 -34.62
N LYS A 613 118.63 48.81 -35.45
CA LYS A 613 118.78 48.95 -36.89
C LYS A 613 119.24 50.35 -37.28
N SER A 614 118.67 51.40 -36.69
CA SER A 614 119.11 52.78 -36.94
C SER A 614 120.58 53.00 -36.57
N TRP A 615 121.05 52.35 -35.50
CA TRP A 615 122.44 52.35 -35.06
C TRP A 615 123.35 51.59 -36.05
N LYS A 616 122.92 50.40 -36.51
CA LYS A 616 123.62 49.60 -37.53
C LYS A 616 123.71 50.33 -38.88
N ASP A 617 122.63 50.96 -39.33
CA ASP A 617 122.58 51.71 -40.59
C ASP A 617 123.47 52.97 -40.52
N LEU A 618 123.53 53.65 -39.37
CA LEU A 618 124.45 54.78 -39.15
C LEU A 618 125.92 54.32 -39.14
N ASN A 619 126.24 53.21 -38.47
CA ASN A 619 127.57 52.62 -38.47
C ASN A 619 127.98 52.12 -39.88
N SER A 620 127.03 51.58 -40.65
CA SER A 620 127.29 51.17 -42.04
C SER A 620 127.52 52.35 -42.96
N ARG A 621 126.85 53.49 -42.77
CA ARG A 621 127.14 54.73 -43.52
C ARG A 621 128.56 55.22 -43.24
N TYR A 622 128.96 55.26 -41.97
CA TYR A 622 130.31 55.63 -41.55
C TYR A 622 131.40 54.77 -42.22
N GLU A 623 131.21 53.45 -42.29
CA GLU A 623 132.14 52.55 -42.99
C GLU A 623 132.05 52.63 -44.53
N VAL A 624 130.89 52.95 -45.10
CA VAL A 624 130.74 53.15 -46.56
C VAL A 624 131.34 54.47 -47.03
N ASP A 625 131.19 55.56 -46.29
CA ASP A 625 131.82 56.86 -46.63
C ASP A 625 133.35 56.70 -46.66
N LYS A 626 133.90 55.98 -45.68
CA LYS A 626 135.30 55.55 -45.60
C LYS A 626 135.72 54.65 -46.77
N ALA A 627 134.96 53.59 -47.09
CA ALA A 627 135.29 52.68 -48.21
C ALA A 627 135.10 53.32 -49.61
N THR A 628 134.26 54.34 -49.74
CA THR A 628 134.08 55.08 -51.01
C THR A 628 135.30 55.94 -51.33
N ILE A 629 135.99 56.47 -50.31
CA ILE A 629 137.27 57.18 -50.44
C ILE A 629 138.39 56.22 -50.93
N GLU A 630 138.33 54.93 -50.53
CA GLU A 630 139.29 53.90 -50.96
C GLU A 630 138.98 53.38 -52.38
N THR A 631 137.72 53.08 -52.71
CA THR A 631 137.33 52.46 -53.98
C THR A 631 137.44 53.40 -55.20
N LEU A 632 137.27 54.72 -55.00
CA LEU A 632 137.59 55.72 -56.03
C LEU A 632 139.09 55.75 -56.42
N GLN A 633 139.98 55.13 -55.63
CA GLN A 633 141.39 54.94 -55.99
C GLN A 633 141.64 53.65 -56.80
N SER A 634 140.63 52.75 -56.88
CA SER A 634 140.78 51.38 -57.41
C SER A 634 140.06 51.15 -58.75
N ASP A 635 138.87 51.70 -58.96
CA ASP A 635 138.07 51.39 -60.17
C ASP A 635 138.56 52.08 -61.46
N LEU A 636 139.71 52.74 -61.39
CA LEU A 636 140.51 53.21 -62.53
C LEU A 636 141.11 52.04 -63.38
N VAL A 637 140.72 50.76 -63.15
CA VAL A 637 141.53 49.57 -63.50
C VAL A 637 140.87 48.37 -64.30
N ALA A 638 139.66 47.76 -64.05
CA ALA A 638 139.20 46.47 -64.73
C ALA A 638 137.71 45.87 -64.54
N GLU A 639 137.06 45.14 -65.51
CA GLU A 639 135.59 44.64 -65.58
C GLU A 639 135.23 43.03 -65.60
N LYS A 640 134.27 42.33 -64.77
CA LYS A 640 134.11 40.78 -64.33
C LYS A 640 132.75 40.05 -63.63
N MET A 641 132.34 38.67 -63.58
CA MET A 641 131.18 37.89 -62.73
C MET A 641 130.78 36.24 -62.75
N ILE A 642 129.98 35.48 -61.80
CA ILE A 642 129.39 33.96 -61.79
C ILE A 642 128.41 33.24 -60.60
N ASN A 643 127.59 32.04 -60.65
CA ASN A 643 126.79 31.16 -59.53
C ASN A 643 125.82 29.77 -59.75
N ARG A 644 125.46 28.74 -58.80
CA ARG A 644 124.15 27.76 -58.52
C ARG A 644 124.06 26.12 -58.08
N LYS A 645 123.04 25.42 -57.30
CA LYS A 645 122.53 23.87 -57.19
C LYS A 645 121.63 23.12 -55.97
N LEU A 646 120.91 21.85 -56.03
CA LEU A 646 120.52 20.65 -54.99
C LEU A 646 119.05 19.83 -54.77
N ARG A 647 118.85 18.53 -54.16
CA ARG A 647 117.54 17.65 -53.73
C ARG A 647 117.53 16.11 -53.04
N ASP A 648 116.53 15.49 -52.20
CA ASP A 648 116.07 13.95 -51.97
C ASP A 648 114.74 13.27 -51.14
N SER A 649 114.62 11.96 -50.55
CA SER A 649 113.40 10.97 -50.11
C SER A 649 113.55 9.71 -49.00
N LEU A 650 112.76 8.63 -48.45
CA LEU A 650 111.34 7.93 -48.13
C LEU A 650 111.16 6.49 -47.22
N GLU A 651 109.93 5.90 -46.76
CA GLU A 651 109.34 4.45 -46.25
C GLU A 651 109.31 3.71 -44.75
N SER A 652 108.66 2.55 -44.15
CA SER A 652 107.39 1.55 -44.11
C SER A 652 107.19 0.31 -42.94
N PRO A 653 106.02 -0.51 -42.64
CA PRO A 653 105.59 -1.55 -41.47
C PRO A 653 104.69 -2.97 -41.68
N GLY A 654 104.03 -3.98 -40.88
CA GLY A 654 103.72 -4.72 -39.48
C GLY A 654 102.53 -5.94 -39.27
N PHE A 655 102.35 -6.92 -38.21
CA PHE A 655 101.24 -8.09 -37.98
C PHE A 655 100.99 -9.06 -36.59
N ALA A 656 99.96 -10.04 -36.32
CA ALA A 656 99.61 -11.00 -35.06
C ALA A 656 98.54 -12.32 -34.99
N SER A 657 98.24 -13.22 -33.90
CA SER A 657 97.20 -14.47 -33.69
C SER A 657 96.92 -15.36 -32.28
N GLU A 658 95.92 -16.39 -32.03
CA GLU A 658 95.39 -17.17 -30.70
C GLU A 658 94.59 -18.69 -30.63
N GLU A 659 94.29 -19.52 -29.48
CA GLU A 659 93.86 -21.06 -29.33
C GLU A 659 93.42 -21.92 -27.97
N LEU A 660 93.36 -23.32 -27.95
CA LEU A 660 93.92 -24.33 -26.91
C LEU A 660 94.14 -25.82 -27.44
N ASN A 661 95.23 -26.53 -27.05
CA ASN A 661 95.94 -27.63 -27.79
C ASN A 661 96.18 -28.98 -27.02
N GLU A 662 96.66 -30.13 -27.56
CA GLU A 662 97.18 -30.51 -28.91
C GLU A 662 97.16 -32.05 -29.17
N GLY A 663 97.10 -32.47 -30.46
CA GLY A 663 97.69 -33.72 -31.01
C GLY A 663 96.99 -35.08 -30.78
N PHE A 664 97.15 -36.09 -31.65
CA PHE A 664 97.70 -36.13 -33.02
C PHE A 664 97.25 -37.46 -33.70
N ILE A 665 96.61 -37.38 -34.88
CA ILE A 665 96.94 -38.13 -36.15
C ILE A 665 97.01 -39.69 -36.10
N GLU A 666 96.57 -40.46 -37.10
CA GLU A 666 96.84 -40.37 -38.56
C GLU A 666 95.57 -40.78 -39.35
N LYS A 667 94.93 -39.90 -40.14
CA LYS A 667 95.28 -39.44 -41.51
C LYS A 667 95.33 -40.52 -42.60
N ILE A 668 94.54 -40.27 -43.64
CA ILE A 668 94.94 -40.32 -45.06
C ILE A 668 95.49 -41.67 -45.57
N PHE A 669 94.60 -42.46 -46.18
CA PHE A 669 94.68 -42.66 -47.64
C PHE A 669 93.31 -42.24 -48.22
N SER A 670 93.18 -41.42 -49.27
CA SER A 670 93.91 -41.34 -50.55
C SER A 670 93.60 -42.49 -51.52
N ASN A 671 92.49 -42.35 -52.23
CA ASN A 671 92.53 -42.31 -53.70
C ASN A 671 92.21 -40.85 -54.06
N ALA A 672 93.14 -39.98 -54.49
CA ALA A 672 94.27 -40.16 -55.41
C ALA A 672 93.83 -40.45 -56.86
N ASP A 673 93.15 -39.45 -57.43
CA ASP A 673 93.42 -38.85 -58.75
C ASP A 673 93.39 -39.70 -60.08
N ILE A 674 92.28 -39.58 -60.87
CA ILE A 674 92.23 -39.53 -62.38
C ILE A 674 92.44 -40.92 -63.19
N LEU A 675 92.05 -41.17 -64.51
CA LEU A 675 92.56 -42.25 -65.55
C LEU A 675 91.88 -43.73 -65.95
N GLY A 676 92.54 -44.96 -66.42
CA GLY A 676 92.14 -46.55 -66.63
C GLY A 676 92.64 -47.76 -67.77
N ALA A 677 92.70 -49.23 -67.68
CA ALA A 677 92.98 -50.46 -68.76
C ALA A 677 93.08 -52.17 -68.51
N VAL A 678 93.02 -53.30 -69.46
CA VAL A 678 93.16 -54.96 -69.36
C VAL A 678 93.28 -56.16 -70.61
N LYS A 679 93.65 -57.58 -70.57
CA LYS A 679 93.55 -58.85 -71.64
C LYS A 679 94.12 -60.50 -71.60
N GLU A 680 93.61 -61.63 -72.36
CA GLU A 680 93.97 -63.12 -73.06
C GLU A 680 94.51 -64.65 -72.52
N LYS A 681 94.71 -66.02 -73.03
CA LYS A 681 94.57 -67.24 -74.14
C LYS A 681 95.01 -68.86 -73.76
N LEU A 682 95.18 -70.21 -74.33
CA LEU A 682 95.01 -71.42 -75.44
C LEU A 682 95.46 -73.02 -75.05
N ALA A 683 95.62 -74.37 -75.61
CA ALA A 683 95.48 -75.52 -76.76
C ALA A 683 96.02 -77.14 -76.46
N GLU A 684 96.15 -78.48 -77.06
CA GLU A 684 95.73 -79.70 -78.07
C GLU A 684 96.56 -81.21 -77.99
N ASN A 685 96.62 -82.59 -78.52
CA ASN A 685 96.08 -83.92 -79.33
C ASN A 685 96.93 -85.42 -79.23
N GLU A 686 96.97 -86.79 -79.75
CA GLU A 686 96.41 -88.03 -80.67
C GLU A 686 97.04 -89.65 -80.70
N GLY A 687 96.57 -90.88 -81.34
CA GLY A 687 97.25 -92.37 -81.57
C GLY A 687 96.59 -93.89 -82.06
N GLU A 688 97.25 -95.13 -82.50
CA GLU A 688 96.71 -96.61 -82.99
C GLU A 688 97.59 -98.05 -83.38
N SER A 689 97.13 -99.43 -83.51
CA SER A 689 97.62 -100.75 -84.36
C SER A 689 97.62 -102.42 -83.98
N LYS A 690 97.69 -103.58 -84.88
CA LYS A 690 98.00 -105.19 -84.67
C LYS A 690 97.88 -106.51 -85.75
N LEU A 691 97.99 -107.95 -85.49
CA LEU A 691 98.15 -109.29 -86.45
C LEU A 691 98.06 -110.96 -86.03
N ASN A 692 98.01 -112.15 -86.88
CA ASN A 692 97.95 -113.78 -86.58
C ASN A 692 97.99 -115.10 -87.68
N GLN A 693 98.17 -116.54 -87.45
CA GLN A 693 98.11 -117.90 -88.39
C GLN A 693 98.31 -119.56 -87.93
N SER A 694 97.99 -120.80 -88.63
CA SER A 694 98.29 -122.39 -88.33
C SER A 694 97.98 -123.77 -89.31
N LYS A 695 98.31 -125.17 -89.07
CA LYS A 695 98.13 -126.58 -89.92
C LYS A 695 98.44 -128.18 -89.42
N GLU A 696 97.96 -129.44 -89.95
CA GLU A 696 98.53 -130.98 -89.99
C GLU A 696 97.79 -132.42 -90.54
N LEU A 697 98.34 -133.78 -90.64
CA LEU A 697 97.79 -135.19 -91.28
C LEU A 697 98.46 -136.75 -91.10
N GLN A 698 97.89 -138.09 -91.23
CA GLN A 698 98.67 -139.54 -91.30
C GLN A 698 98.48 -141.22 -91.70
N GLU A 699 97.43 -142.20 -91.75
CA GLU A 699 97.25 -143.77 -92.11
C GLU A 699 97.03 -145.01 -91.06
N GLU A 700 97.46 -146.32 -91.20
CA GLU A 700 96.97 -147.47 -90.32
C GLU A 700 97.38 -147.33 -88.84
N ASN A 701 98.68 -147.07 -88.59
CA ASN A 701 99.17 -146.74 -87.26
C ASN A 701 98.52 -145.42 -86.74
N ALA A 702 98.12 -144.52 -87.66
CA ALA A 702 97.38 -143.32 -87.31
C ALA A 702 95.93 -143.62 -86.86
N ARG A 703 95.27 -144.67 -87.36
CA ARG A 703 93.91 -145.04 -86.89
C ARG A 703 93.88 -145.35 -85.39
N LEU A 704 94.88 -146.06 -84.88
CA LEU A 704 95.02 -146.33 -83.45
C LEU A 704 95.40 -145.07 -82.65
N SER A 705 96.30 -144.22 -83.20
CA SER A 705 96.67 -142.94 -82.59
C SER A 705 95.48 -141.97 -82.44
N VAL A 706 94.65 -141.85 -83.49
CA VAL A 706 93.42 -141.04 -83.49
C VAL A 706 92.42 -141.52 -82.43
N SER A 707 92.29 -142.84 -82.22
CA SER A 707 91.40 -143.41 -81.19
C SER A 707 91.77 -142.92 -79.78
N LEU A 708 93.05 -143.00 -79.41
CA LEU A 708 93.56 -142.54 -78.11
C LEU A 708 93.38 -141.02 -77.93
N SER A 709 93.72 -140.24 -78.96
CA SER A 709 93.57 -138.78 -78.93
C SER A 709 92.10 -138.35 -78.76
N THR A 710 91.17 -139.07 -79.40
CA THR A 710 89.72 -138.80 -79.29
C THR A 710 89.23 -138.96 -77.85
N LEU A 711 89.55 -140.08 -77.19
CA LEU A 711 89.18 -140.32 -75.79
C LEU A 711 89.77 -139.27 -74.83
N GLN A 712 91.03 -138.88 -75.03
CA GLN A 712 91.68 -137.89 -74.18
C GLN A 712 91.03 -136.49 -74.28
N SER A 713 90.53 -136.12 -75.47
CA SER A 713 89.78 -134.87 -75.66
C SER A 713 88.43 -134.86 -74.92
N GLN A 714 87.73 -136.00 -74.86
CA GLN A 714 86.45 -136.11 -74.16
C GLN A 714 86.60 -135.93 -72.65
N VAL A 715 87.65 -136.51 -72.05
CA VAL A 715 87.95 -136.33 -70.61
C VAL A 715 88.26 -134.87 -70.28
N GLN A 716 89.02 -134.18 -71.13
CA GLN A 716 89.32 -132.75 -70.95
C GLN A 716 88.05 -131.88 -71.07
N SER A 717 87.18 -132.18 -72.04
CA SER A 717 85.90 -131.47 -72.25
C SER A 717 84.96 -131.61 -71.04
N LEU A 718 84.76 -132.82 -70.53
CA LEU A 718 83.93 -133.08 -69.33
C LEU A 718 84.50 -132.39 -68.07
N THR A 719 85.83 -132.38 -67.93
CA THR A 719 86.49 -131.70 -66.79
C THR A 719 86.24 -130.19 -66.83
N ALA A 720 86.30 -129.57 -68.02
CA ALA A 720 86.03 -128.14 -68.20
C ALA A 720 84.55 -127.78 -67.96
N GLN A 721 83.61 -128.64 -68.34
CA GLN A 721 82.18 -128.44 -68.01
C GLN A 721 81.94 -128.48 -66.50
N HIS A 722 82.54 -129.46 -65.79
CA HIS A 722 82.37 -129.60 -64.35
C HIS A 722 82.95 -128.42 -63.56
N THR A 723 84.10 -127.87 -63.96
CA THR A 723 84.66 -126.66 -63.30
C THR A 723 83.83 -125.42 -63.57
N ALA A 724 83.33 -125.22 -64.80
CA ALA A 724 82.45 -124.11 -65.13
C ALA A 724 81.13 -124.16 -64.33
N GLN A 725 80.48 -125.32 -64.25
CA GLN A 725 79.25 -125.50 -63.49
C GLN A 725 79.44 -125.28 -61.98
N LYS A 726 80.58 -125.71 -61.42
CA LYS A 726 80.92 -125.46 -60.01
C LYS A 726 81.12 -123.97 -59.72
N LEU A 727 81.68 -123.21 -60.65
CA LEU A 727 81.91 -121.77 -60.50
C LEU A 727 80.59 -120.98 -60.60
N ALA A 728 79.72 -121.31 -61.56
CA ALA A 728 78.38 -120.73 -61.68
C ALA A 728 77.52 -120.97 -60.43
N ASN A 729 77.54 -122.18 -59.87
CA ASN A 729 76.87 -122.48 -58.60
C ASN A 729 77.40 -121.62 -57.42
N SER A 730 78.70 -121.28 -57.42
CA SER A 730 79.27 -120.41 -56.38
C SER A 730 78.83 -118.96 -56.52
N GLN A 731 78.61 -118.47 -57.75
CA GLN A 731 78.10 -117.12 -58.01
C GLN A 731 76.64 -116.99 -57.59
N LEU A 732 75.79 -117.96 -57.97
CA LEU A 732 74.37 -118.00 -57.57
C LEU A 732 74.16 -118.06 -56.05
N VAL A 733 75.09 -118.66 -55.30
CA VAL A 733 75.06 -118.64 -53.82
C VAL A 733 75.39 -117.24 -53.28
N ALA A 734 76.41 -116.57 -53.82
CA ALA A 734 76.77 -115.22 -53.40
C ALA A 734 75.66 -114.19 -53.71
N GLU A 735 75.08 -114.24 -54.91
CA GLU A 735 73.94 -113.40 -55.31
C GLU A 735 72.74 -113.61 -54.38
N LYS A 736 72.44 -114.86 -54.02
CA LYS A 736 71.38 -115.20 -53.07
C LYS A 736 71.65 -114.64 -51.66
N GLU A 737 72.88 -114.71 -51.19
CA GLU A 737 73.27 -114.13 -49.89
C GLU A 737 73.20 -112.59 -49.88
N GLU A 738 73.53 -111.94 -50.99
CA GLU A 738 73.43 -110.49 -51.13
C GLU A 738 71.96 -110.02 -51.23
N ILE A 739 71.12 -110.73 -51.97
CA ILE A 739 69.66 -110.49 -52.00
C ILE A 739 69.03 -110.70 -50.62
N ASN A 740 69.44 -111.72 -49.88
CA ASN A 740 68.97 -111.93 -48.50
C ASN A 740 69.31 -110.75 -47.59
N LYS A 741 70.54 -110.23 -47.63
CA LYS A 741 70.94 -109.04 -46.86
C LYS A 741 70.12 -107.80 -47.22
N HIS A 742 69.79 -107.60 -48.50
CA HIS A 742 68.92 -106.51 -48.94
C HIS A 742 67.47 -106.70 -48.42
N LEU A 743 66.95 -107.93 -48.42
CA LEU A 743 65.62 -108.24 -47.84
C LEU A 743 65.58 -108.08 -46.31
N GLU A 744 66.69 -108.35 -45.62
CA GLU A 744 66.82 -108.15 -44.18
C GLU A 744 66.89 -106.65 -43.84
N SER A 745 67.75 -105.88 -44.51
CA SER A 745 67.83 -104.42 -44.33
C SER A 745 66.51 -103.70 -44.67
N LEU A 746 65.79 -104.14 -45.71
CA LEU A 746 64.49 -103.58 -46.06
C LEU A 746 63.40 -103.90 -45.02
N ARG A 747 63.50 -105.06 -44.34
CA ARG A 747 62.61 -105.40 -43.21
C ARG A 747 62.91 -104.56 -41.98
N GLU A 748 64.18 -104.31 -41.67
CA GLU A 748 64.59 -103.42 -40.57
C GLU A 748 64.07 -102.00 -40.80
N GLN A 749 64.25 -101.45 -42.01
CA GLN A 749 63.69 -100.14 -42.39
C GLN A 749 62.16 -100.09 -42.27
N HIS A 750 61.45 -101.14 -42.67
CA HIS A 750 60.01 -101.21 -42.53
C HIS A 750 59.56 -101.30 -41.06
N GLN A 751 60.28 -102.04 -40.21
CA GLN A 751 60.01 -102.10 -38.77
C GLN A 751 60.26 -100.75 -38.09
N GLN A 752 61.32 -100.03 -38.45
CA GLN A 752 61.57 -98.67 -37.94
C GLN A 752 60.44 -97.72 -38.37
N LEU A 753 60.02 -97.74 -39.64
CA LEU A 753 58.93 -96.88 -40.12
C LEU A 753 57.59 -97.16 -39.41
N LEU A 754 57.31 -98.41 -39.03
CA LEU A 754 56.14 -98.76 -38.21
C LEU A 754 56.25 -98.22 -36.78
N LEU A 755 57.43 -98.22 -36.17
CA LEU A 755 57.67 -97.62 -34.86
C LEU A 755 57.54 -96.08 -34.90
N ASP A 756 58.07 -95.45 -35.95
CA ASP A 756 57.94 -94.01 -36.20
C ASP A 756 56.48 -93.62 -36.43
N GLN A 757 55.71 -94.44 -37.16
CA GLN A 757 54.26 -94.24 -37.33
C GLN A 757 53.50 -94.32 -35.99
N LEU A 758 53.80 -95.32 -35.15
CA LEU A 758 53.14 -95.50 -33.85
C LEU A 758 53.47 -94.35 -32.87
N THR A 759 54.72 -93.90 -32.83
CA THR A 759 55.12 -92.76 -32.00
C THR A 759 54.49 -91.45 -32.48
N MET A 760 54.42 -91.23 -33.80
CA MET A 760 53.68 -90.08 -34.36
C MET A 760 52.18 -90.13 -34.08
N GLN A 761 51.55 -91.31 -34.08
CA GLN A 761 50.15 -91.47 -33.68
C GLN A 761 49.93 -91.08 -32.21
N GLY A 762 50.80 -91.56 -31.29
CA GLY A 762 50.74 -91.17 -29.87
C GLY A 762 50.99 -89.66 -29.64
N LEU A 763 51.88 -89.04 -30.42
CA LEU A 763 52.08 -87.59 -30.39
C LEU A 763 50.86 -86.81 -30.92
N HIS A 764 50.19 -87.30 -31.96
CA HIS A 764 48.94 -86.69 -32.44
C HIS A 764 47.79 -86.84 -31.43
N GLU A 765 47.65 -87.98 -30.76
CA GLU A 765 46.61 -88.22 -29.74
C GLU A 765 46.84 -87.36 -28.47
N THR A 766 48.08 -87.29 -27.99
CA THR A 766 48.45 -86.43 -26.84
C THR A 766 48.35 -84.93 -27.16
N LEU A 767 48.65 -84.51 -28.40
CA LEU A 767 48.45 -83.12 -28.83
C LEU A 767 46.95 -82.79 -29.01
N THR A 768 46.15 -83.72 -29.53
CA THR A 768 44.70 -83.54 -29.70
C THR A 768 44.01 -83.38 -28.34
N THR A 769 44.31 -84.26 -27.39
CA THR A 769 43.76 -84.17 -26.02
C THR A 769 44.20 -82.89 -25.29
N GLN A 770 45.42 -82.39 -25.52
CA GLN A 770 45.83 -81.07 -25.02
C GLN A 770 45.03 -79.92 -25.65
N TYR A 771 44.78 -79.95 -26.96
CA TYR A 771 43.93 -78.95 -27.62
C TYR A 771 42.47 -78.99 -27.12
N GLU A 772 41.91 -80.17 -26.87
CA GLU A 772 40.57 -80.31 -26.28
C GLU A 772 40.52 -79.75 -24.86
N GLN A 773 41.50 -80.06 -24.00
CA GLN A 773 41.60 -79.50 -22.64
C GLN A 773 41.72 -77.97 -22.66
N LEU A 774 42.55 -77.41 -23.55
CA LEU A 774 42.67 -75.96 -23.74
C LEU A 774 41.39 -75.32 -24.28
N SER A 775 40.65 -76.02 -25.14
CA SER A 775 39.35 -75.58 -25.66
C SER A 775 38.28 -75.53 -24.55
N VAL A 776 38.22 -76.57 -23.71
CA VAL A 776 37.33 -76.61 -22.54
C VAL A 776 37.69 -75.52 -21.54
N GLY A 777 38.98 -75.32 -21.22
CA GLY A 777 39.45 -74.24 -20.34
C GLY A 777 39.13 -72.84 -20.89
N ARG A 778 39.20 -72.66 -22.21
CA ARG A 778 38.80 -71.41 -22.89
C ARG A 778 37.31 -71.15 -22.79
N GLU A 779 36.46 -72.17 -22.94
CA GLU A 779 35.01 -71.99 -22.79
C GLU A 779 34.58 -71.81 -21.32
N ALA A 780 35.29 -72.44 -20.37
CA ALA A 780 35.10 -72.22 -18.92
C ALA A 780 35.44 -70.78 -18.51
N THR A 781 36.64 -70.29 -18.82
CA THR A 781 37.04 -68.90 -18.55
C THR A 781 36.16 -67.87 -19.27
N LYS A 782 35.66 -68.20 -20.47
CA LYS A 782 34.66 -67.41 -21.21
C LYS A 782 33.27 -67.42 -20.54
N ALA A 783 32.92 -68.45 -19.76
CA ALA A 783 31.73 -68.47 -18.92
C ALA A 783 31.93 -67.63 -17.64
N GLU A 784 33.08 -67.74 -16.98
CA GLU A 784 33.46 -66.89 -15.83
C GLU A 784 33.45 -65.40 -16.22
N ILE A 785 34.02 -65.05 -17.37
CA ILE A 785 33.99 -63.67 -17.92
C ILE A 785 32.56 -63.20 -18.21
N LYS A 786 31.61 -64.10 -18.53
CA LYS A 786 30.18 -63.72 -18.63
C LYS A 786 29.58 -63.46 -17.25
N LEU A 787 29.84 -64.33 -16.27
CA LEU A 787 29.33 -64.22 -14.91
C LEU A 787 29.84 -62.93 -14.23
N ALA A 788 31.13 -62.65 -14.30
CA ALA A 788 31.71 -61.39 -13.81
C ALA A 788 31.13 -60.17 -14.54
N LYS A 789 30.82 -60.26 -15.84
CA LYS A 789 30.14 -59.18 -16.58
C LYS A 789 28.68 -58.99 -16.20
N THR A 790 27.98 -60.02 -15.73
CA THR A 790 26.64 -59.86 -15.13
C THR A 790 26.72 -59.31 -13.71
N GLU A 791 27.68 -59.76 -12.90
CA GLU A 791 27.91 -59.27 -11.54
C GLU A 791 28.25 -57.76 -11.54
N ILE A 792 29.15 -57.33 -12.42
CA ILE A 792 29.50 -55.91 -12.62
C ILE A 792 28.29 -55.06 -13.05
N ARG A 793 27.29 -55.62 -13.74
CA ARG A 793 26.05 -54.90 -14.07
C ARG A 793 25.16 -54.77 -12.84
N SER A 794 24.89 -55.86 -12.13
CA SER A 794 24.09 -55.80 -10.89
C SER A 794 24.73 -54.90 -9.83
N LEU A 795 26.07 -54.89 -9.70
CA LEU A 795 26.77 -53.99 -8.79
C LEU A 795 26.67 -52.51 -9.21
N LYS A 796 26.62 -52.22 -10.52
CA LYS A 796 26.34 -50.86 -11.03
C LYS A 796 24.90 -50.45 -10.76
N GLU A 797 23.92 -51.30 -11.08
CA GLU A 797 22.50 -51.04 -10.81
C GLU A 797 22.23 -50.81 -9.31
N ILE A 798 22.90 -51.59 -8.43
CA ILE A 798 22.88 -51.38 -6.97
C ILE A 798 23.55 -50.06 -6.58
N ASN A 799 24.70 -49.71 -7.17
CA ASN A 799 25.40 -48.46 -6.86
C ASN A 799 24.61 -47.22 -7.32
N GLU A 800 24.05 -47.24 -8.53
CA GLU A 800 23.16 -46.19 -9.07
C GLU A 800 21.92 -46.03 -8.18
N GLY A 801 21.33 -47.13 -7.69
CA GLY A 801 20.25 -47.11 -6.71
C GLY A 801 20.66 -46.56 -5.33
N LEU A 802 21.89 -46.82 -4.89
CA LEU A 802 22.44 -46.26 -3.65
C LEU A 802 22.73 -44.76 -3.78
N GLU A 803 23.30 -44.31 -4.90
CA GLU A 803 23.53 -42.89 -5.21
C GLU A 803 22.22 -42.12 -5.29
N ALA A 804 21.20 -42.66 -5.97
CA ALA A 804 19.85 -42.10 -5.98
C ALA A 804 19.26 -41.99 -4.55
N ARG A 805 19.44 -43.01 -3.71
CA ARG A 805 18.99 -42.98 -2.30
C ARG A 805 19.77 -41.96 -1.45
N VAL A 806 21.07 -41.79 -1.68
CA VAL A 806 21.88 -40.74 -1.02
C VAL A 806 21.44 -39.34 -1.47
N HIS A 807 21.10 -39.15 -2.75
CA HIS A 807 20.55 -37.89 -3.23
C HIS A 807 19.19 -37.58 -2.58
N LEU A 808 18.29 -38.55 -2.50
CA LEU A 808 16.98 -38.39 -1.83
C LEU A 808 17.14 -38.07 -0.34
N LEU A 809 18.01 -38.78 0.39
CA LEU A 809 18.31 -38.47 1.79
C LEU A 809 18.94 -37.08 1.97
N THR A 810 19.79 -36.64 1.04
CA THR A 810 20.38 -35.29 1.05
C THR A 810 19.33 -34.21 0.78
N GLN A 811 18.35 -34.48 -0.08
CA GLN A 811 17.21 -33.59 -0.32
C GLN A 811 16.28 -33.52 0.90
N GLU A 812 16.04 -34.65 1.57
CA GLU A 812 15.25 -34.72 2.79
C GLU A 812 15.92 -33.98 3.95
N ILE A 813 17.23 -34.12 4.14
CA ILE A 813 17.99 -33.34 5.15
C ILE A 813 17.87 -31.83 4.88
N LYS A 814 17.96 -31.40 3.62
CA LYS A 814 17.74 -29.99 3.24
C LYS A 814 16.31 -29.53 3.52
N ARG A 815 15.30 -30.38 3.28
CA ARG A 815 13.89 -30.11 3.59
C ARG A 815 13.68 -29.95 5.09
N LEU A 816 14.14 -30.90 5.89
CA LEU A 816 14.05 -30.86 7.35
C LEU A 816 14.76 -29.65 7.96
N SER A 817 15.91 -29.24 7.41
CA SER A 817 16.59 -28.00 7.82
C SER A 817 15.80 -26.74 7.46
N SER A 818 15.11 -26.72 6.31
CA SER A 818 14.18 -25.63 5.96
C SER A 818 12.98 -25.60 6.91
N ASP A 819 12.43 -26.76 7.25
CA ASP A 819 11.29 -26.90 8.17
C ASP A 819 11.68 -26.49 9.61
N GLU A 820 12.89 -26.81 10.07
CA GLU A 820 13.43 -26.36 11.37
C GLU A 820 13.58 -24.83 11.44
N ASN A 821 14.13 -24.20 10.40
CA ASN A 821 14.23 -22.74 10.30
C ASN A 821 12.83 -22.09 10.27
N CYS A 822 11.88 -22.68 9.54
CA CYS A 822 10.49 -22.22 9.53
C CYS A 822 9.84 -22.30 10.93
N LEU A 823 10.01 -23.42 11.64
CA LEU A 823 9.53 -23.58 13.02
C LEU A 823 10.21 -22.62 14.00
N SER A 824 11.49 -22.28 13.79
CA SER A 824 12.19 -21.28 14.59
C SER A 824 11.57 -19.88 14.42
N ASN A 825 11.35 -19.47 13.17
CA ASN A 825 10.69 -18.19 12.84
C ASN A 825 9.25 -18.14 13.39
N LEU A 826 8.49 -19.23 13.26
CA LEU A 826 7.11 -19.30 13.76
C LEU A 826 7.04 -19.22 15.29
N ARG A 827 8.03 -19.78 16.01
CA ARG A 827 8.18 -19.61 17.47
C ARG A 827 8.52 -18.17 17.85
N ALA A 828 9.38 -17.50 17.08
CA ALA A 828 9.72 -16.10 17.30
C ALA A 828 8.51 -15.16 17.12
N GLU A 829 7.77 -15.30 16.01
CA GLU A 829 6.55 -14.52 15.77
C GLU A 829 5.44 -14.83 16.78
N HIS A 830 5.25 -16.10 17.19
CA HIS A 830 4.32 -16.44 18.27
C HIS A 830 4.72 -15.80 19.62
N SER A 831 6.03 -15.73 19.93
CA SER A 831 6.53 -15.07 21.14
C SER A 831 6.26 -13.56 21.12
N LYS A 832 6.53 -12.91 19.98
CA LYS A 832 6.27 -11.49 19.72
C LYS A 832 4.78 -11.15 19.80
N LEU A 833 3.93 -11.91 19.11
CA LEU A 833 2.48 -11.75 19.14
C LEU A 833 1.91 -11.94 20.56
N LYS A 834 2.44 -12.89 21.34
CA LYS A 834 2.07 -13.08 22.75
C LYS A 834 2.44 -11.89 23.64
N GLU A 835 3.54 -11.20 23.33
CA GLU A 835 3.94 -9.97 24.02
C GLU A 835 3.09 -8.76 23.58
N ASP A 836 2.74 -8.66 22.31
CA ASP A 836 1.86 -7.61 21.80
C ASP A 836 0.42 -7.79 22.33
N PHE A 837 -0.07 -9.02 22.50
CA PHE A 837 -1.32 -9.30 23.23
C PHE A 837 -1.27 -8.82 24.69
N ARG A 838 -0.14 -8.97 25.40
CA ARG A 838 0.02 -8.43 26.77
C ARG A 838 -0.03 -6.90 26.77
N LYS A 839 0.70 -6.24 25.87
CA LYS A 839 0.67 -4.78 25.71
C LYS A 839 -0.77 -4.30 25.47
N LEU A 840 -1.49 -4.93 24.53
CA LEU A 840 -2.87 -4.60 24.21
C LEU A 840 -3.80 -4.79 25.41
N PHE A 841 -3.66 -5.87 26.19
CA PHE A 841 -4.45 -6.09 27.40
C PHE A 841 -4.19 -5.01 28.45
N THR A 842 -2.91 -4.66 28.71
CA THR A 842 -2.58 -3.56 29.64
C THR A 842 -3.00 -2.18 29.14
N SER A 843 -3.16 -1.99 27.83
CA SER A 843 -3.73 -0.77 27.24
C SER A 843 -5.25 -0.74 27.45
N HIS A 844 -5.94 -1.85 27.22
CA HIS A 844 -7.37 -1.98 27.44
C HIS A 844 -7.76 -1.73 28.91
N ASP A 845 -7.07 -2.32 29.88
CA ASP A 845 -7.39 -2.11 31.30
C ASP A 845 -7.09 -0.68 31.78
N LYS A 846 -6.10 0.02 31.19
CA LYS A 846 -5.88 1.46 31.41
C LYS A 846 -7.04 2.29 30.88
N LEU A 847 -7.38 2.14 29.60
CA LEU A 847 -8.45 2.88 28.93
C LEU A 847 -9.82 2.66 29.62
N LYS A 848 -10.03 1.45 30.15
CA LYS A 848 -11.19 1.05 30.97
C LYS A 848 -11.17 1.64 32.39
N SER A 849 -10.01 2.00 32.92
CA SER A 849 -9.89 2.80 34.14
C SER A 849 -10.14 4.28 33.85
N GLU A 850 -9.50 4.83 32.81
CA GLU A 850 -9.67 6.22 32.35
C GLU A 850 -11.14 6.53 32.03
N TYR A 851 -11.84 5.62 31.34
CA TYR A 851 -13.27 5.71 31.07
C TYR A 851 -14.12 5.77 32.36
N LYS A 852 -13.74 5.03 33.41
CA LYS A 852 -14.45 5.09 34.70
C LYS A 852 -14.21 6.41 35.42
N THR A 853 -12.99 6.94 35.40
CA THR A 853 -12.67 8.25 35.99
C THR A 853 -13.48 9.35 35.29
N ALA A 854 -13.43 9.40 33.96
CA ALA A 854 -14.21 10.34 33.15
C ALA A 854 -15.74 10.20 33.35
N GLN A 855 -16.23 8.98 33.60
CA GLN A 855 -17.64 8.75 33.95
C GLN A 855 -18.01 9.31 35.34
N GLU A 856 -17.10 9.32 36.31
CA GLU A 856 -17.33 9.91 37.62
C GLU A 856 -17.21 11.45 37.58
N GLU A 857 -16.20 11.98 36.88
CA GLU A 857 -16.06 13.40 36.58
C GLU A 857 -17.31 13.97 35.90
N TYR A 858 -17.86 13.26 34.91
CA TYR A 858 -19.12 13.65 34.27
C TYR A 858 -20.31 13.69 35.26
N LYS A 859 -20.40 12.78 36.24
CA LYS A 859 -21.43 12.86 37.29
C LYS A 859 -21.23 14.07 38.18
N ASN A 860 -19.99 14.34 38.60
CA ASN A 860 -19.65 15.45 39.48
C ASN A 860 -19.95 16.80 38.81
N MET A 861 -19.46 17.00 37.59
CA MET A 861 -19.76 18.16 36.75
C MET A 861 -21.27 18.33 36.52
N LYS A 862 -22.03 17.22 36.40
CA LYS A 862 -23.50 17.25 36.30
C LYS A 862 -24.22 17.55 37.62
N VAL A 863 -23.58 17.40 38.78
CA VAL A 863 -24.08 17.92 40.08
C VAL A 863 -23.76 19.41 40.18
N GLU A 864 -22.53 19.80 39.87
CA GLU A 864 -22.07 21.18 39.87
C GLU A 864 -22.92 22.09 38.98
N VAL A 865 -23.17 21.71 37.71
CA VAL A 865 -24.08 22.44 36.81
C VAL A 865 -25.48 22.64 37.40
N ARG A 866 -26.00 21.70 38.21
CA ARG A 866 -27.30 21.90 38.89
C ARG A 866 -27.20 22.91 40.02
N ASN A 867 -26.16 22.83 40.85
CA ASN A 867 -25.92 23.78 41.95
C ASN A 867 -25.76 25.21 41.39
N LEU A 868 -25.01 25.35 40.30
CA LEU A 868 -24.81 26.60 39.58
C LEU A 868 -26.11 27.13 38.95
N THR A 869 -26.95 26.26 38.41
CA THR A 869 -28.31 26.63 37.93
C THR A 869 -29.16 27.18 39.07
N VAL A 870 -29.11 26.58 40.27
CA VAL A 870 -29.84 27.09 41.45
C VAL A 870 -29.32 28.46 41.86
N SER A 871 -28.00 28.62 42.02
CA SER A 871 -27.37 29.92 42.33
C SER A 871 -27.75 31.02 41.31
N GLN A 872 -27.76 30.68 40.01
CA GLN A 872 -28.20 31.60 38.97
C GLN A 872 -29.67 32.04 39.14
N THR A 873 -30.56 31.13 39.54
CA THR A 873 -31.97 31.48 39.83
C THR A 873 -32.12 32.32 41.10
N GLU A 874 -31.29 32.11 42.12
CA GLU A 874 -31.28 32.91 43.36
C GLU A 874 -30.78 34.34 43.09
N LEU A 875 -29.68 34.50 42.35
CA LEU A 875 -29.14 35.80 41.94
C LEU A 875 -30.11 36.56 41.01
N HIS A 876 -30.80 35.86 40.10
CA HIS A 876 -31.82 36.48 39.25
C HIS A 876 -33.04 36.98 40.05
N ALA A 877 -33.42 36.26 41.11
CA ALA A 877 -34.46 36.70 42.02
C ALA A 877 -34.03 37.95 42.82
N GLU A 878 -32.80 37.98 43.36
CA GLU A 878 -32.31 39.20 44.03
C GLU A 878 -32.26 40.38 43.05
N LEU A 879 -31.68 40.22 41.87
CA LEU A 879 -31.61 41.28 40.86
C LEU A 879 -32.99 41.85 40.52
N THR A 880 -34.01 40.99 40.42
CA THR A 880 -35.41 41.41 40.20
C THR A 880 -35.90 42.30 41.35
N THR A 881 -35.70 41.90 42.61
CA THR A 881 -36.08 42.75 43.77
C THR A 881 -35.29 44.08 43.82
N ARG A 882 -34.02 44.10 43.37
CA ARG A 882 -33.24 45.34 43.28
C ARG A 882 -33.82 46.29 42.23
N ILE A 883 -34.25 45.79 41.07
CA ILE A 883 -34.93 46.57 40.04
C ILE A 883 -36.24 47.16 40.59
N GLU A 884 -37.06 46.36 41.28
CA GLU A 884 -38.30 46.83 41.93
C GLU A 884 -38.02 47.95 42.95
N THR A 885 -36.99 47.82 43.79
CA THR A 885 -36.61 48.89 44.74
C THR A 885 -36.10 50.15 44.06
N ASN A 886 -35.46 50.04 42.89
CA ASN A 886 -34.95 51.20 42.16
C ASN A 886 -36.09 51.98 41.49
N LEU A 887 -37.02 51.28 40.82
CA LEU A 887 -38.23 51.88 40.25
C LEU A 887 -39.04 52.63 41.33
N HIS A 888 -39.17 52.06 42.53
CA HIS A 888 -39.85 52.75 43.64
C HIS A 888 -39.13 54.02 44.13
N LEU A 889 -37.80 54.09 44.02
CA LEU A 889 -37.03 55.30 44.32
C LEU A 889 -37.14 56.34 43.18
N GLU A 890 -37.23 55.90 41.92
CA GLU A 890 -37.50 56.79 40.78
C GLU A 890 -38.89 57.44 40.88
N ASP A 891 -39.92 56.68 41.27
CA ASP A 891 -41.26 57.21 41.57
C ASP A 891 -41.23 58.27 42.69
N GLN A 892 -40.55 58.00 43.82
CA GLN A 892 -40.41 58.98 44.90
C GLN A 892 -39.68 60.25 44.43
N LEU A 893 -38.64 60.12 43.59
CA LEU A 893 -37.93 61.27 43.02
C LEU A 893 -38.80 62.07 42.04
N ALA A 894 -39.72 61.41 41.33
CA ALA A 894 -40.72 62.10 40.50
C ALA A 894 -41.71 62.90 41.37
N ASP A 895 -42.23 62.32 42.44
CA ASP A 895 -43.13 63.01 43.38
C ASP A 895 -42.48 64.26 43.99
N TYR A 896 -41.31 64.14 44.60
CA TYR A 896 -40.57 65.29 45.17
C TYR A 896 -40.24 66.36 44.12
N LYS A 897 -40.06 65.97 42.85
CA LYS A 897 -39.85 66.92 41.75
C LYS A 897 -41.12 67.69 41.40
N THR A 898 -42.30 67.06 41.44
CA THR A 898 -43.58 67.77 41.25
C THR A 898 -43.89 68.71 42.42
N GLU A 899 -43.62 68.30 43.67
CA GLU A 899 -43.77 69.15 44.85
C GLU A 899 -42.88 70.40 44.75
N ASN A 900 -41.60 70.22 44.36
CA ASN A 900 -40.69 71.34 44.15
C ASN A 900 -41.17 72.31 43.06
N GLU A 901 -41.79 71.84 41.98
CA GLU A 901 -42.33 72.71 40.94
C GLU A 901 -43.57 73.48 41.42
N CYS A 902 -44.44 72.83 42.19
CA CYS A 902 -45.57 73.49 42.86
C CYS A 902 -45.08 74.59 43.82
N LEU A 903 -44.06 74.31 44.65
CA LEU A 903 -43.46 75.29 45.55
C LEU A 903 -42.82 76.48 44.82
N LYS A 904 -42.20 76.27 43.64
CA LYS A 904 -41.73 77.37 42.78
C LYS A 904 -42.90 78.22 42.26
N GLN A 905 -44.00 77.60 41.84
CA GLN A 905 -45.18 78.32 41.34
C GLN A 905 -45.81 79.17 42.44
N VAL A 906 -46.02 78.60 43.64
CA VAL A 906 -46.48 79.33 44.83
C VAL A 906 -45.55 80.50 45.15
N LYS A 907 -44.22 80.28 45.15
CA LYS A 907 -43.24 81.36 45.34
C LYS A 907 -43.39 82.47 44.29
N SER A 908 -43.60 82.16 43.01
CA SER A 908 -43.80 83.18 41.97
C SER A 908 -45.04 84.02 42.25
N THR A 909 -46.17 83.40 42.62
CA THR A 909 -47.40 84.13 42.93
C THR A 909 -47.23 85.06 44.13
N LEU A 910 -46.55 84.63 45.20
CA LEU A 910 -46.26 85.46 46.37
C LEU A 910 -45.28 86.62 46.04
N GLU A 911 -44.33 86.40 45.12
CA GLU A 911 -43.50 87.49 44.62
C GLU A 911 -44.28 88.51 43.77
N GLU A 912 -45.25 88.06 42.97
CA GLU A 912 -46.13 88.92 42.18
C GLU A 912 -47.10 89.72 43.05
N GLU A 913 -47.71 89.10 44.06
CA GLU A 913 -48.50 89.78 45.09
C GLU A 913 -47.66 90.82 45.84
N ARG A 914 -46.44 90.47 46.26
CA ARG A 914 -45.50 91.43 46.87
C ARG A 914 -45.15 92.59 45.94
N LYS A 915 -44.91 92.33 44.65
CA LYS A 915 -44.66 93.38 43.63
C LYS A 915 -45.90 94.26 43.43
N SER A 916 -47.11 93.70 43.50
CA SER A 916 -48.39 94.42 43.41
C SER A 916 -48.64 95.31 44.64
N LEU A 917 -48.48 94.75 45.84
CA LEU A 917 -48.62 95.48 47.11
C LEU A 917 -47.64 96.65 47.21
N MET A 918 -46.37 96.47 46.79
CA MET A 918 -45.41 97.55 46.72
C MET A 918 -45.84 98.68 45.77
N LYS A 919 -46.47 98.38 44.63
CA LYS A 919 -47.04 99.41 43.74
C LYS A 919 -48.17 100.19 44.41
N HIS A 920 -49.06 99.52 45.15
CA HIS A 920 -50.10 100.19 45.93
C HIS A 920 -49.51 101.08 47.04
N VAL A 921 -48.46 100.65 47.72
CA VAL A 921 -47.74 101.47 48.71
C VAL A 921 -47.10 102.71 48.06
N THR A 922 -46.49 102.58 46.87
CA THR A 922 -45.96 103.74 46.12
C THR A 922 -47.08 104.72 45.74
N ILE A 923 -48.20 104.25 45.19
CA ILE A 923 -49.34 105.10 44.83
C ILE A 923 -49.89 105.84 46.05
N LEU A 924 -49.98 105.17 47.21
CA LEU A 924 -50.44 105.79 48.45
C LEU A 924 -49.46 106.86 48.96
N LEU A 925 -48.15 106.63 48.84
CA LEU A 925 -47.12 107.62 49.19
C LEU A 925 -47.16 108.84 48.26
N ASP A 926 -47.45 108.65 46.99
CA ASP A 926 -47.60 109.76 46.04
C ASP A 926 -48.91 110.53 46.28
N GLN A 927 -50.01 109.88 46.63
CA GLN A 927 -51.23 110.55 47.10
C GLN A 927 -51.00 111.35 48.39
N TYR A 928 -50.22 110.85 49.35
CA TYR A 928 -49.81 111.61 50.53
C TYR A 928 -48.96 112.83 50.17
N ARG A 929 -48.11 112.76 49.14
CA ARG A 929 -47.32 113.89 48.63
C ARG A 929 -48.20 114.92 47.93
N GLU A 930 -49.13 114.50 47.08
CA GLU A 930 -50.08 115.40 46.40
C GLU A 930 -50.97 116.14 47.41
N LEU A 931 -51.49 115.46 48.42
CA LEU A 931 -52.30 116.08 49.48
C LEU A 931 -51.48 117.05 50.35
N LEU A 932 -50.21 116.71 50.64
CA LEU A 932 -49.29 117.62 51.32
C LEU A 932 -48.98 118.86 50.46
N HIS A 933 -48.85 118.71 49.14
CA HIS A 933 -48.64 119.84 48.22
C HIS A 933 -49.86 120.76 48.20
N HIS A 934 -51.08 120.21 48.04
CA HIS A 934 -52.32 121.00 48.11
C HIS A 934 -52.45 121.75 49.46
N SER A 935 -52.12 121.11 50.58
CA SER A 935 -52.13 121.76 51.89
C SER A 935 -51.07 122.86 52.07
N LEU A 936 -50.04 122.90 51.22
CA LEU A 936 -49.06 124.00 51.17
C LEU A 936 -49.54 125.10 50.20
N ASP A 937 -50.07 124.73 49.03
CA ASP A 937 -50.64 125.67 48.06
C ASP A 937 -51.84 126.44 48.65
N ASP A 938 -52.74 125.77 49.38
CA ASP A 938 -53.84 126.38 50.12
C ASP A 938 -53.33 127.41 51.14
N LYS A 939 -52.25 127.08 51.86
CA LYS A 939 -51.65 127.99 52.85
C LYS A 939 -51.04 129.23 52.18
N ASP A 940 -50.36 129.07 51.05
CA ASP A 940 -49.79 130.19 50.30
C ASP A 940 -50.91 131.02 49.62
N HIS A 941 -52.01 130.40 49.22
CA HIS A 941 -53.26 131.08 48.83
C HIS A 941 -53.86 131.91 49.97
N PHE A 942 -53.99 131.36 51.18
CA PHE A 942 -54.47 132.12 52.35
C PHE A 942 -53.54 133.28 52.70
N HIS A 943 -52.21 133.14 52.61
CA HIS A 943 -51.29 134.27 52.79
C HIS A 943 -51.39 135.31 51.66
N ALA A 944 -51.67 134.90 50.42
CA ALA A 944 -51.91 135.82 49.31
C ALA A 944 -53.21 136.62 49.50
N GLU A 945 -54.28 135.99 49.99
CA GLU A 945 -55.54 136.65 50.34
C GLU A 945 -55.38 137.58 51.55
N GLU A 946 -54.71 137.12 52.61
CA GLU A 946 -54.38 137.93 53.80
C GLU A 946 -53.61 139.19 53.41
N LYS A 947 -52.63 139.07 52.49
CA LYS A 947 -51.88 140.19 51.94
C LYS A 947 -52.78 141.13 51.12
N LEU A 948 -53.67 140.61 50.28
CA LEU A 948 -54.61 141.41 49.49
C LEU A 948 -55.55 142.23 50.40
N LEU A 949 -56.09 141.61 51.45
CA LEU A 949 -56.93 142.28 52.45
C LEU A 949 -56.15 143.36 53.21
N ARG A 950 -54.89 143.08 53.56
CA ARG A 950 -53.97 144.04 54.20
C ARG A 950 -53.68 145.24 53.30
N ASP A 951 -53.49 145.03 52.00
CA ASP A 951 -53.29 146.10 51.01
C ASP A 951 -54.59 146.91 50.73
N GLN A 952 -55.76 146.27 50.75
CA GLN A 952 -57.06 146.96 50.69
C GLN A 952 -57.28 147.85 51.93
N PHE A 953 -57.00 147.34 53.13
CA PHE A 953 -57.06 148.11 54.38
C PHE A 953 -56.14 149.34 54.33
N ASN A 954 -54.89 149.17 53.89
CA ASN A 954 -53.94 150.27 53.67
C ASN A 954 -54.46 151.33 52.67
N SER A 955 -55.20 150.89 51.63
CA SER A 955 -55.84 151.80 50.67
C SER A 955 -56.97 152.63 51.33
N ILE A 956 -57.81 152.00 52.15
CA ILE A 956 -58.90 152.67 52.89
C ILE A 956 -58.34 153.68 53.90
N CYS A 957 -57.27 153.33 54.63
CA CYS A 957 -56.58 154.28 55.52
C CYS A 957 -56.09 155.54 54.78
N ARG A 958 -55.49 155.38 53.59
CA ARG A 958 -55.06 156.51 52.74
C ARG A 958 -56.22 157.32 52.14
N GLN A 959 -57.42 156.74 52.02
CA GLN A 959 -58.63 157.48 51.61
C GLN A 959 -59.22 158.28 52.78
N LYS A 960 -59.21 157.71 54.00
CA LYS A 960 -59.59 158.39 55.24
C LYS A 960 -58.69 159.62 55.50
N GLU A 961 -57.38 159.44 55.42
CA GLU A 961 -56.37 160.51 55.61
C GLU A 961 -56.64 161.71 54.67
N LYS A 962 -56.94 161.44 53.39
CA LYS A 962 -57.31 162.45 52.37
C LYS A 962 -58.70 163.08 52.53
N LEU A 963 -59.53 162.56 53.43
CA LEU A 963 -60.78 163.21 53.85
C LEU A 963 -60.54 164.08 55.09
N GLU A 964 -59.66 163.66 56.00
CA GLU A 964 -59.28 164.42 57.19
C GLU A 964 -58.49 165.70 56.84
N GLU A 965 -57.59 165.66 55.85
CA GLU A 965 -56.95 166.85 55.27
C GLU A 965 -57.99 167.87 54.77
N LYS A 966 -58.98 167.41 53.99
CA LYS A 966 -60.03 168.28 53.40
C LYS A 966 -60.96 168.91 54.42
N ILE A 967 -61.18 168.25 55.57
CA ILE A 967 -61.98 168.80 56.66
C ILE A 967 -61.20 169.87 57.41
N MET A 968 -59.88 169.72 57.58
CA MET A 968 -59.04 170.70 58.27
C MET A 968 -58.83 172.00 57.45
N GLU A 969 -58.71 171.92 56.12
CA GLU A 969 -58.60 173.13 55.27
C GLU A 969 -59.86 174.02 55.31
N GLN A 970 -61.04 173.46 55.58
CA GLN A 970 -62.32 174.16 55.42
C GLN A 970 -62.64 175.18 56.54
N ILE A 971 -61.84 175.22 57.62
CA ILE A 971 -62.07 176.08 58.80
C ILE A 971 -61.26 177.39 58.75
N ILE A 972 -60.06 177.39 58.15
CA ILE A 972 -59.00 178.35 58.52
C ILE A 972 -58.90 179.59 57.60
N ASN A 973 -59.70 179.72 56.53
CA ASN A 973 -59.70 180.98 55.77
C ASN A 973 -61.05 181.51 55.23
N SER A 974 -61.90 181.95 56.16
CA SER A 974 -62.88 183.03 55.90
C SER A 974 -62.22 184.44 55.87
N ARG A 975 -61.00 184.57 55.32
CA ARG A 975 -60.26 185.83 55.16
C ARG A 975 -59.39 185.87 53.88
N SER A 976 -60.01 186.35 52.79
CA SER A 976 -59.33 186.83 51.55
C SER A 976 -58.56 185.79 50.69
N SER A 977 -58.26 186.03 49.40
CA SER A 977 -59.07 186.62 48.32
C SER A 977 -58.51 186.27 46.92
N ASN A 978 -59.34 186.39 45.86
CA ASN A 978 -58.96 186.64 44.45
C ASN A 978 -58.28 185.55 43.55
N LYS A 979 -59.07 185.04 42.58
CA LYS A 979 -58.85 185.07 41.10
C LYS A 979 -57.96 184.01 40.34
N LYS A 980 -58.66 183.29 39.43
CA LYS A 980 -58.34 182.94 38.00
C LYS A 980 -57.51 181.68 37.59
N LYS A 981 -58.11 180.90 36.66
CA LYS A 981 -57.53 180.13 35.51
C LYS A 981 -56.66 178.86 35.81
N SER A 982 -56.42 177.88 34.91
CA SER A 982 -57.09 177.40 33.65
C SER A 982 -56.37 176.17 33.00
N PHE A 983 -57.12 175.26 32.35
CA PHE A 983 -56.77 174.39 31.17
C PHE A 983 -55.79 173.17 31.23
N GLY A 984 -56.26 172.00 30.73
CA GLY A 984 -55.58 171.02 29.83
C GLY A 984 -54.45 170.08 30.35
N ALA A 985 -53.95 169.07 29.60
CA ALA A 985 -54.48 168.25 28.46
C ALA A 985 -53.51 167.09 28.01
N ASN A 986 -54.05 165.97 27.47
CA ASN A 986 -53.38 164.95 26.58
C ASN A 986 -52.17 164.12 27.17
N LEU A 987 -51.53 163.08 26.56
CA LEU A 987 -51.43 162.58 25.17
C LEU A 987 -50.90 161.10 24.97
N VAL A 988 -51.67 160.25 24.26
CA VAL A 988 -51.37 159.12 23.31
C VAL A 988 -49.96 158.49 23.09
N ARG A 989 -49.89 157.13 23.14
CA ARG A 989 -49.25 156.13 22.17
C ARG A 989 -49.56 154.67 22.61
N ARG A 990 -49.76 153.59 21.83
CA ARG A 990 -49.30 153.01 20.51
C ARG A 990 -47.89 152.38 20.51
N VAL A 991 -47.54 151.27 19.80
CA VAL A 991 -48.22 150.08 19.14
C VAL A 991 -47.10 149.10 18.62
N ARG A 992 -47.26 147.80 18.25
CA ARG A 992 -47.38 147.26 16.84
C ARG A 992 -46.93 145.75 16.67
N LYS A 993 -47.60 144.95 15.80
CA LYS A 993 -47.17 143.76 14.95
C LYS A 993 -46.35 142.55 15.53
N ALA A 994 -46.11 141.41 14.83
CA ALA A 994 -46.90 140.47 13.99
C ALA A 994 -46.02 139.37 13.27
N GLY A 995 -46.48 138.09 13.20
CA GLY A 995 -45.94 136.99 12.34
C GLY A 995 -44.61 136.31 12.78
N SER A 996 -44.12 135.18 12.22
CA SER A 996 -44.70 134.08 11.41
C SER A 996 -43.67 132.98 11.05
N GLU A 997 -44.10 131.70 10.96
CA GLU A 997 -43.63 130.62 10.03
C GLU A 997 -42.34 129.74 10.21
N LEU A 998 -42.46 128.49 9.72
CA LEU A 998 -41.48 127.50 9.15
C LEU A 998 -40.45 126.61 9.94
N ILE A 999 -40.49 125.29 9.58
CA ILE A 999 -39.37 124.31 9.29
C ILE A 999 -38.73 123.39 10.40
N ASN A 1000 -39.29 122.17 10.53
CA ASN A 1000 -38.72 120.83 10.20
C ASN A 1000 -37.26 120.41 10.58
N LYS A 1001 -37.14 119.39 11.46
CA LYS A 1001 -36.28 118.15 11.40
C LYS A 1001 -36.19 117.46 12.80
N SER A 1002 -35.76 116.21 13.03
CA SER A 1002 -35.85 114.90 12.31
C SER A 1002 -35.13 113.81 13.15
N ARG A 1003 -35.51 112.51 13.00
CA ARG A 1003 -34.90 111.27 13.59
C ARG A 1003 -35.20 111.03 15.10
N ARG A 1004 -35.88 109.93 15.46
CA ARG A 1004 -35.44 108.52 15.73
C ARG A 1004 -34.75 108.36 17.11
N SER A 1005 -34.94 107.28 17.87
CA SER A 1005 -35.46 105.94 17.51
C SER A 1005 -36.38 105.28 18.57
N TRP A 1006 -37.09 104.25 18.11
CA TRP A 1006 -38.06 103.39 18.77
C TRP A 1006 -37.52 102.55 19.95
N HIS A 1007 -38.37 102.30 20.95
CA HIS A 1007 -38.97 100.97 21.14
C HIS A 1007 -40.37 101.09 21.78
N GLU A 1008 -41.15 100.00 21.77
CA GLU A 1008 -42.61 100.01 21.96
C GLU A 1008 -43.13 99.76 23.40
N ASP A 1009 -44.41 100.09 23.58
CA ASP A 1009 -45.36 99.60 24.60
C ASP A 1009 -45.16 100.03 26.07
N PRO A 1010 -46.21 100.00 26.95
CA PRO A 1010 -47.44 99.20 26.81
C PRO A 1010 -48.81 99.80 27.25
N MET A 1011 -49.88 99.06 26.90
CA MET A 1011 -51.07 98.74 27.76
C MET A 1011 -52.25 99.72 27.95
N LYS A 1012 -53.40 99.09 28.28
CA LYS A 1012 -54.74 99.63 28.67
C LYS A 1012 -55.56 100.22 27.50
N THR A 1013 -56.90 100.06 27.40
CA THR A 1013 -57.97 99.43 28.24
C THR A 1013 -59.14 99.03 27.27
N ASN A 1014 -60.28 98.40 27.62
CA ASN A 1014 -60.99 98.17 28.89
C ASN A 1014 -61.95 96.93 28.81
N LEU A 1015 -62.74 96.68 29.86
CA LEU A 1015 -63.93 95.80 29.88
C LEU A 1015 -64.97 96.26 28.79
N GLN A 1016 -65.95 95.49 28.30
CA GLN A 1016 -67.05 94.85 29.05
C GLN A 1016 -68.09 94.16 28.12
N GLY A 1017 -68.64 93.01 28.54
CA GLY A 1017 -70.09 92.71 28.47
C GLY A 1017 -70.81 92.32 27.16
N THR A 1018 -71.31 91.06 27.14
CA THR A 1018 -72.62 90.60 26.59
C THR A 1018 -72.91 90.63 25.07
N GLY A 1019 -73.77 89.69 24.64
CA GLY A 1019 -74.34 89.60 23.29
C GLY A 1019 -73.73 88.48 22.43
N GLY A 1020 -74.52 87.85 21.55
CA GLY A 1020 -74.02 86.78 20.69
C GLY A 1020 -74.96 86.39 19.55
N GLY A 1021 -74.51 85.46 18.71
CA GLY A 1021 -75.27 84.80 17.64
C GLY A 1021 -74.88 85.22 16.21
N GLY A 1022 -74.81 84.23 15.30
CA GLY A 1022 -74.96 84.44 13.84
C GLY A 1022 -73.82 83.95 12.92
N GLY A 1023 -74.01 82.77 12.31
CA GLY A 1023 -73.29 82.29 11.10
C GLY A 1023 -71.80 81.92 11.26
N GLY A 1024 -71.20 81.10 10.40
CA GLY A 1024 -71.71 80.25 9.31
C GLY A 1024 -70.53 79.36 8.83
N THR A 1025 -70.66 78.03 8.76
CA THR A 1025 -71.12 77.26 7.58
C THR A 1025 -70.39 77.58 6.28
N ASP A 1026 -69.61 76.62 5.80
CA ASP A 1026 -69.51 76.28 4.38
C ASP A 1026 -69.42 74.73 4.22
N SER A 1027 -69.90 74.21 3.09
CA SER A 1027 -69.94 72.77 2.72
C SER A 1027 -68.95 72.53 1.53
N ASP A 1028 -68.62 71.34 1.04
CA ASP A 1028 -69.42 70.19 0.53
C ASP A 1028 -68.61 68.87 0.67
N THR A 1029 -69.13 67.64 0.82
CA THR A 1029 -70.27 66.84 0.26
C THR A 1029 -69.99 66.10 -1.08
N SER A 1030 -70.77 65.02 -1.34
CA SER A 1030 -70.83 64.19 -2.58
C SER A 1030 -69.78 63.07 -2.76
N LEU A 1031 -70.07 61.80 -3.12
CA LEU A 1031 -71.30 60.94 -3.07
C LEU A 1031 -70.94 59.44 -3.32
N GLU A 1032 -71.94 58.54 -3.35
CA GLU A 1032 -71.82 57.10 -3.66
C GLU A 1032 -71.95 56.75 -5.17
N ASP A 1033 -71.37 55.61 -5.58
CA ASP A 1033 -71.98 54.55 -6.41
C ASP A 1033 -71.02 53.30 -6.35
N VAL A 1034 -71.34 52.00 -6.33
CA VAL A 1034 -72.51 51.10 -6.55
C VAL A 1034 -72.31 50.17 -7.77
N ARG A 1035 -72.25 48.84 -7.48
CA ARG A 1035 -72.23 47.67 -8.41
C ARG A 1035 -70.91 47.46 -9.19
N SER A 1036 -70.46 46.22 -9.44
CA SER A 1036 -71.24 45.02 -9.81
C SER A 1036 -70.78 43.68 -9.19
N ARG A 1037 -71.65 42.66 -9.32
CA ARG A 1037 -71.39 41.21 -9.12
C ARG A 1037 -70.67 40.63 -10.38
N GLN A 1038 -70.33 39.35 -10.58
CA GLN A 1038 -70.84 38.02 -10.14
C GLN A 1038 -69.68 36.98 -10.20
N ASP A 1039 -69.74 35.73 -9.72
CA ASP A 1039 -70.41 35.01 -8.60
C ASP A 1039 -69.89 33.54 -8.66
N SER A 1040 -69.88 32.67 -7.64
CA SER A 1040 -69.82 32.80 -6.17
C SER A 1040 -69.72 31.37 -5.57
N LEU A 1041 -69.15 31.22 -4.34
CA LEU A 1041 -69.15 30.01 -3.48
C LEU A 1041 -68.20 28.85 -3.91
N SER A 1042 -67.59 28.07 -3.01
CA SER A 1042 -67.80 27.86 -1.56
C SER A 1042 -66.47 28.03 -0.77
N GLY A 1043 -66.33 27.78 0.55
CA GLY A 1043 -67.21 27.12 1.53
C GLY A 1043 -66.66 27.18 2.98
N LEU A 1044 -67.12 26.26 3.84
CA LEU A 1044 -66.90 26.19 5.30
C LEU A 1044 -66.85 24.71 5.76
N GLY A 1045 -66.31 24.32 6.93
CA GLY A 1045 -65.60 25.07 7.98
C GLY A 1045 -65.60 24.33 9.35
N SER A 1046 -64.93 24.90 10.37
CA SER A 1046 -64.97 24.53 11.81
C SER A 1046 -64.48 23.13 12.28
N ALA A 1047 -64.29 22.83 13.58
CA ALA A 1047 -63.71 23.55 14.74
C ALA A 1047 -63.84 22.68 16.03
N GLY A 1048 -62.96 22.85 17.04
CA GLY A 1048 -63.03 22.19 18.36
C GLY A 1048 -62.34 20.81 18.39
N THR A 1049 -61.38 20.44 19.26
CA THR A 1049 -60.95 20.86 20.61
C THR A 1049 -61.78 20.31 21.78
N ARG A 1050 -61.35 19.21 22.43
CA ARG A 1050 -61.02 19.16 23.88
C ARG A 1050 -60.46 17.81 24.39
N ARG A 1051 -59.91 17.89 25.61
CA ARG A 1051 -59.01 16.98 26.35
C ARG A 1051 -59.72 16.37 27.57
N THR A 1052 -59.61 15.05 27.80
CA THR A 1052 -59.70 14.26 29.08
C THR A 1052 -59.64 12.76 28.69
N VAL A 1053 -58.92 11.80 29.30
CA VAL A 1053 -58.56 11.45 30.71
C VAL A 1053 -59.71 10.81 31.51
N TYR A 1054 -59.64 9.49 31.75
CA TYR A 1054 -59.75 8.84 33.09
C TYR A 1054 -59.36 7.33 33.04
N LEU A 1055 -59.35 6.65 34.20
CA LEU A 1055 -58.77 5.31 34.48
C LEU A 1055 -59.81 4.16 34.44
N SER A 1056 -59.30 2.90 34.41
CA SER A 1056 -59.85 1.58 34.86
C SER A 1056 -59.62 0.49 33.78
N GLY A 1057 -59.44 -0.80 34.07
CA GLY A 1057 -59.27 -1.52 35.35
C GLY A 1057 -59.44 -3.06 35.20
N ASP A 1058 -58.57 -3.81 35.86
CA ASP A 1058 -58.67 -5.23 36.30
C ASP A 1058 -58.73 -6.46 35.34
N GLU A 1059 -57.72 -7.33 35.55
CA GLU A 1059 -57.75 -8.80 35.79
C GLU A 1059 -57.71 -9.91 34.70
N ASN A 1060 -56.83 -10.90 35.00
CA ASN A 1060 -56.79 -12.33 34.61
C ASN A 1060 -56.42 -12.72 33.15
N SER A 1061 -55.64 -13.78 32.86
CA SER A 1061 -54.95 -14.81 33.69
C SER A 1061 -53.85 -15.59 32.89
N ALA A 1062 -53.21 -16.62 33.49
CA ALA A 1062 -52.21 -17.58 32.94
C ALA A 1062 -50.75 -17.03 32.79
N SER A 1063 -49.72 -17.46 33.54
CA SER A 1063 -49.00 -18.78 33.64
C SER A 1063 -47.96 -18.99 32.50
N THR A 1064 -46.72 -19.46 32.70
CA THR A 1064 -46.09 -20.28 33.77
C THR A 1064 -44.59 -19.94 34.02
N ASN A 1065 -44.05 -20.40 35.17
CA ASN A 1065 -42.71 -21.01 35.45
C ASN A 1065 -41.52 -20.83 34.48
N ASP A 1066 -40.25 -20.79 34.93
CA ASP A 1066 -39.60 -21.17 36.22
C ASP A 1066 -38.62 -20.07 36.70
N HIS A 1067 -38.41 -19.83 38.01
CA HIS A 1067 -37.42 -20.46 38.93
C HIS A 1067 -35.97 -20.52 38.39
N ASP A 1068 -34.91 -20.20 39.15
CA ASP A 1068 -34.71 -19.58 40.48
C ASP A 1068 -33.28 -18.91 40.42
N ASP A 1069 -32.59 -18.32 41.41
CA ASP A 1069 -32.65 -18.25 42.88
C ASP A 1069 -31.74 -17.06 43.37
N LYS A 1070 -31.67 -16.55 44.62
CA LYS A 1070 -32.45 -16.68 45.87
C LYS A 1070 -32.27 -15.40 46.72
N SER A 1071 -33.20 -15.15 47.65
CA SER A 1071 -33.04 -14.42 48.95
C SER A 1071 -32.38 -13.03 48.98
N TYR A 1072 -33.11 -11.96 49.34
CA TYR A 1072 -33.45 -11.53 50.73
C TYR A 1072 -32.26 -10.94 51.53
N SER A 1073 -32.37 -9.84 52.29
CA SER A 1073 -33.50 -8.93 52.56
C SER A 1073 -33.05 -7.64 53.28
N ASN A 1074 -33.91 -6.59 53.27
CA ASN A 1074 -34.34 -5.71 54.39
C ASN A 1074 -33.43 -5.46 55.62
N ILE A 1075 -33.38 -4.28 56.26
CA ILE A 1075 -34.05 -2.95 56.12
C ILE A 1075 -33.22 -1.92 56.96
N ASN A 1076 -33.57 -0.63 56.91
CA ASN A 1076 -33.22 0.51 57.81
C ASN A 1076 -32.41 0.20 59.11
N ASP A 1077 -31.47 1.04 59.56
CA ASP A 1077 -31.74 2.43 59.98
C ASP A 1077 -30.49 3.33 60.14
N VAL A 1078 -30.71 4.62 60.39
CA VAL A 1078 -29.67 5.68 60.58
C VAL A 1078 -29.78 6.28 61.99
N PRO A 1079 -28.68 6.38 62.77
CA PRO A 1079 -28.26 7.73 63.20
C PRO A 1079 -26.75 7.98 63.51
N ARG A 1080 -26.29 9.14 63.04
CA ARG A 1080 -25.42 10.14 63.72
C ARG A 1080 -23.91 9.88 64.03
N SER A 1081 -23.10 10.67 63.31
CA SER A 1081 -22.01 11.57 63.79
C SER A 1081 -20.76 11.03 64.51
N SER A 1082 -19.61 11.18 63.84
CA SER A 1082 -18.46 11.97 64.35
C SER A 1082 -17.36 12.19 63.29
N THR A 1083 -17.04 13.43 62.96
CA THR A 1083 -15.77 13.89 62.34
C THR A 1083 -14.71 14.09 63.45
N PRO A 1084 -13.38 13.94 63.21
CA PRO A 1084 -12.64 14.89 62.35
C PRO A 1084 -11.43 14.37 61.51
N GLN A 1085 -11.09 15.18 60.50
CA GLN A 1085 -9.79 15.46 59.84
C GLN A 1085 -8.70 14.40 59.54
N GLN A 1086 -8.21 14.54 58.30
CA GLN A 1086 -6.83 14.36 57.78
C GLN A 1086 -6.30 12.96 57.40
N ASP A 1087 -6.29 12.76 56.07
CA ASP A 1087 -5.23 12.25 55.19
C ASP A 1087 -4.47 10.94 55.54
N PRO A 1088 -4.40 10.04 54.55
CA PRO A 1088 -3.06 9.66 54.07
C PRO A 1088 -2.90 9.56 52.55
N SER A 1089 -1.77 10.10 52.08
CA SER A 1089 -0.98 9.74 50.89
C SER A 1089 -1.58 8.80 49.82
N VAL A 1090 -1.72 9.32 48.59
CA VAL A 1090 -1.66 8.50 47.36
C VAL A 1090 -0.22 8.48 46.84
N LEU A 1091 0.24 7.33 46.32
CA LEU A 1091 1.59 7.19 45.78
C LEU A 1091 1.77 7.98 44.48
N VAL A 1092 2.91 8.67 44.37
CA VAL A 1092 3.46 9.06 43.07
C VAL A 1092 3.84 7.80 42.28
N TYR A 1093 3.34 7.66 41.06
CA TYR A 1093 4.14 7.08 39.97
C TYR A 1093 3.74 7.65 38.61
N ASN A 1094 4.61 8.51 38.07
CA ASN A 1094 4.51 8.95 36.69
C ASN A 1094 4.56 7.76 35.72
N ARG A 1095 3.81 7.85 34.62
CA ARG A 1095 4.20 7.14 33.39
C ARG A 1095 4.03 8.04 32.16
N VAL A 1096 5.09 8.82 31.93
CA VAL A 1096 5.31 9.59 30.71
C VAL A 1096 5.06 8.74 29.46
N THR A 1097 4.34 9.33 28.50
CA THR A 1097 4.16 8.84 27.14
C THR A 1097 5.47 8.89 26.36
N VAL A 1098 5.80 7.84 25.61
CA VAL A 1098 6.88 7.87 24.62
C VAL A 1098 6.26 7.77 23.23
N ARG A 1099 6.63 8.72 22.35
CA ARG A 1099 6.30 8.75 20.91
C ARG A 1099 6.65 7.39 20.27
N ASN A 1100 5.81 6.92 19.35
CA ASN A 1100 6.20 5.87 18.41
C ASN A 1100 5.91 6.37 16.99
N SER A 1101 6.95 6.87 16.33
CA SER A 1101 6.91 7.32 14.93
C SER A 1101 7.15 6.16 13.96
N ASP A 1102 6.95 6.44 12.67
CA ASP A 1102 7.57 5.78 11.52
C ASP A 1102 7.26 4.29 11.28
N ASN A 1103 6.30 4.06 10.36
CA ASN A 1103 6.18 2.81 9.63
C ASN A 1103 7.34 2.66 8.63
N GLN A 1104 8.16 1.61 8.79
CA GLN A 1104 8.84 0.97 7.66
C GLN A 1104 8.27 -0.43 7.44
N SER A 1105 7.94 -0.73 6.19
CA SER A 1105 7.30 -1.99 5.78
C SER A 1105 8.31 -3.12 5.67
N ILE A 1106 8.05 -4.23 6.36
CA ILE A 1106 8.69 -5.52 6.11
C ILE A 1106 7.63 -6.48 5.56
N HIS A 1107 7.82 -6.94 4.32
CA HIS A 1107 6.91 -7.89 3.68
C HIS A 1107 6.99 -9.27 4.35
N SER A 1108 5.84 -9.83 4.71
CA SER A 1108 5.71 -11.20 5.21
C SER A 1108 5.40 -12.18 4.08
N ASN A 1109 6.24 -13.21 3.92
CA ASN A 1109 5.95 -14.34 3.04
C ASN A 1109 4.93 -15.28 3.70
N SER A 1110 3.84 -15.60 2.99
CA SER A 1110 2.83 -16.57 3.42
C SER A 1110 3.17 -17.98 2.93
N SER A 1111 3.55 -18.88 3.84
CA SER A 1111 3.69 -20.33 3.53
C SER A 1111 2.40 -21.08 3.85
N PRO A 1112 1.86 -21.91 2.92
CA PRO A 1112 0.60 -22.64 3.16
C PRO A 1112 0.80 -23.87 4.05
N ALA A 1113 0.16 -23.89 5.21
CA ALA A 1113 0.23 -25.00 6.16
C ALA A 1113 -0.72 -26.16 5.77
N LYS A 1114 -0.17 -27.27 5.26
CA LYS A 1114 -0.94 -28.50 5.00
C LYS A 1114 -1.18 -29.29 6.29
N SER A 1115 -2.45 -29.62 6.55
CA SER A 1115 -2.87 -30.48 7.67
C SER A 1115 -2.41 -31.93 7.48
N GLN A 1116 -1.53 -32.43 8.36
CA GLN A 1116 -1.16 -33.85 8.38
C GLN A 1116 -2.23 -34.68 9.12
N HIS A 1117 -3.01 -35.47 8.39
CA HIS A 1117 -3.70 -36.63 8.97
C HIS A 1117 -2.72 -37.79 9.09
N GLN A 1118 -2.32 -38.14 10.31
CA GLN A 1118 -1.56 -39.37 10.57
C GLN A 1118 -2.51 -40.57 10.54
N SER A 1119 -2.39 -41.43 9.52
CA SER A 1119 -3.04 -42.74 9.50
C SER A 1119 -2.24 -43.71 10.37
N LEU A 1120 -2.80 -44.11 11.52
CA LEU A 1120 -2.26 -45.22 12.32
C LEU A 1120 -2.37 -46.52 11.52
N LYS A 1121 -1.23 -47.08 11.08
CA LYS A 1121 -1.13 -48.47 10.65
C LYS A 1121 -0.56 -49.31 11.78
N HIS A 1122 -1.16 -50.46 12.04
CA HIS A 1122 -0.63 -51.45 12.98
C HIS A 1122 0.73 -51.96 12.49
N ASN A 1123 1.71 -51.99 13.40
CA ASN A 1123 2.81 -52.95 13.35
C ASN A 1123 2.49 -54.06 14.36
N GLU A 1124 2.23 -55.27 13.87
CA GLU A 1124 2.20 -56.46 14.72
C GLU A 1124 3.64 -56.87 15.03
N VAL A 1125 4.08 -56.66 16.28
CA VAL A 1125 5.34 -57.22 16.77
C VAL A 1125 5.00 -58.48 17.56
N TRP A 1126 5.30 -59.64 16.98
CA TRP A 1126 5.21 -60.92 17.67
C TRP A 1126 6.27 -60.99 18.78
N CYS A 1127 5.87 -61.48 19.95
CA CYS A 1127 6.77 -61.92 21.02
C CYS A 1127 6.18 -63.20 21.63
N GLU A 1128 6.95 -64.28 21.60
CA GLU A 1128 6.62 -65.54 22.29
C GLU A 1128 7.00 -65.49 23.78
N TYR A 1129 6.81 -66.63 24.48
CA TYR A 1129 6.89 -66.85 25.93
C TYR A 1129 5.71 -66.28 26.74
N GLY A 1130 5.00 -67.07 27.56
CA GLY A 1130 5.04 -68.52 27.72
C GLY A 1130 4.47 -69.00 29.05
N SER A 1131 3.72 -70.12 29.01
CA SER A 1131 3.34 -70.99 30.13
C SER A 1131 2.88 -70.37 31.46
N ILE A 1132 1.56 -70.31 31.66
CA ILE A 1132 0.81 -71.12 32.67
C ILE A 1132 -0.69 -71.03 32.39
#